data_AF-A0A455W3T0-F1
#
_entry.id   AF-A0A455W3T0-F1
#
_cell.length_a   1.000
_cell.length_b   1.000
_cell.length_c   1.000
_cell.angle_alpha   90.00
_cell.angle_beta   90.00
_cell.angle_gamma   90.00
#
_symmetry.space_group_name_H-M   'P 1'
#
loop_
_entity.id
_entity.type
_entity.pdbx_description
1 polymer ?
#
loop_
_entity_poly.entity_id
_entity_poly.type
_entity_poly.pdbx_seq_one_letter_code
_entity_poly.pdbx_strand_id
1 'polypeptide(L)'
;MKKSVQIVIAGAIAVVCGAFLGSLVQTQFNLGALSALGASFSLVDRLVVMGQDLVGFAPVYAVLLAAALVPGFLVTAGLLRLLGWPYRDFWYALGGALALWATLALVDVLAPMPTLIAATRTLPGLLAMLGTAAVAGWVFAQLTGKMTMTVARHGLIASLLVLAGVGAPEPALAQEAADYRIDVVAEGLDHPWSLAFLPGGDFLVTERGGELKKVSPDGHQVQVSGVPDVFASGQAGLFDVVLEPGFDGRAGDDRRRGVFLAYACGTVRENHLCVARGQLVGSELLQVREIFRARPGKYGDAHYGGRMAWLADGTLLVTLGDGFDFREEAQKLSSHLGTIVRLNPDGSIPADNPFVRVDGALPEIFSLGHRNVQGLVYDAGNDRVIAHEHGPRGGDEINLIQAGRNYGWPLATDGRDYTGAMVTPFKRYDGTEQPLWSWTPSIAPSGLALYDGHQFPHWQGNLFVGALANKSVHRVVLREGRVVESERLFSELGERIRDVRQGPDGALYLLTDSADGRLLRVSGQVPEQAQAMTLTAEELAWVGERIFRNECAGRHECLVHWNEGEAFPSLGIGHFIWYPEGESGRFTESFPALLDFMVDRGVQLPGWLEDARTQGAPWPDRAGFLSSSSATDEVKALRALLYETRGYQVRFIQERAARSLETVVNAAPEAQRSVIRERLWQLGQTPGGVYALMDYVNFKGEGLSETERYEGEGWGLLQVLQAMDTSPGLRPLDRFREAAGRVLTRRAELAEQAIERERWLPGWLRRLETYREPTAG
;
A
#
# COMPACT_ATOMS: atom_id res chain seq x y z
N MET A 1 -48.08 -38.12 -24.85
CA MET A 1 -47.37 -37.38 -23.77
C MET A 1 -48.35 -37.13 -22.63
N LYS A 2 -47.98 -37.38 -21.36
CA LYS A 2 -48.89 -37.11 -20.22
C LYS A 2 -49.19 -35.60 -20.17
N LYS A 3 -50.42 -35.22 -19.81
CA LYS A 3 -50.84 -33.79 -19.74
C LYS A 3 -49.94 -32.96 -18.82
N SER A 4 -49.46 -33.56 -17.74
CA SER A 4 -48.46 -32.96 -16.85
C SER A 4 -47.16 -32.58 -17.56
N VAL A 5 -46.67 -33.43 -18.47
CA VAL A 5 -45.46 -33.18 -19.25
C VAL A 5 -45.67 -32.03 -20.24
N GLN A 6 -46.85 -31.94 -20.87
CA GLN A 6 -47.20 -30.82 -21.76
C GLN A 6 -47.24 -29.47 -21.03
N ILE A 7 -47.76 -29.44 -19.80
CA ILE A 7 -47.77 -28.22 -18.97
C ILE A 7 -46.36 -27.79 -18.61
N VAL A 8 -45.49 -28.75 -18.23
CA VAL A 8 -44.08 -28.47 -17.91
C VAL A 8 -43.35 -27.93 -19.14
N ILE A 9 -43.54 -28.53 -20.32
CA ILE A 9 -42.96 -28.04 -21.58
C ILE A 9 -43.46 -26.63 -21.92
N ALA A 10 -44.76 -26.38 -21.78
CA ALA A 10 -45.32 -25.04 -22.00
C ALA A 10 -44.73 -24.00 -21.04
N GLY A 11 -44.53 -24.36 -19.77
CA GLY A 11 -43.85 -23.52 -18.79
C GLY A 11 -42.41 -23.23 -19.17
N ALA A 12 -41.65 -24.24 -19.60
CA ALA A 12 -40.28 -24.08 -20.07
C ALA A 12 -40.19 -23.17 -21.30
N ILE A 13 -41.08 -23.36 -22.29
CA ILE A 13 -41.15 -22.48 -23.48
C ILE A 13 -41.47 -21.04 -23.08
N ALA A 14 -42.45 -20.84 -22.19
CA ALA A 14 -42.80 -19.51 -21.69
C ALA A 14 -41.61 -18.82 -21.01
N VAL A 15 -40.86 -19.53 -20.17
CA VAL A 15 -39.65 -19.02 -19.51
C VAL A 15 -38.59 -18.66 -20.55
N VAL A 16 -38.30 -19.53 -21.52
CA VAL A 16 -37.30 -19.25 -22.58
C VAL A 16 -37.70 -18.04 -23.43
N CYS A 17 -38.96 -17.94 -23.85
CA CYS A 17 -39.47 -16.79 -24.60
C CYS A 17 -39.37 -15.49 -23.78
N GLY A 18 -39.79 -15.53 -22.52
CA GLY A 18 -39.70 -14.37 -21.63
C GLY A 18 -38.25 -13.97 -21.34
N ALA A 19 -37.35 -14.93 -21.15
CA ALA A 19 -35.94 -14.65 -20.90
C ALA A 19 -35.23 -14.04 -22.11
N PHE A 20 -35.55 -14.52 -23.32
CA PHE A 20 -35.08 -13.92 -24.57
C PHE A 20 -35.55 -12.46 -24.68
N LEU A 21 -36.86 -12.22 -24.56
CA LEU A 21 -37.42 -10.86 -24.65
C LEU A 21 -36.89 -9.94 -23.56
N GLY A 22 -36.78 -10.43 -22.32
CA GLY A 22 -36.23 -9.68 -21.20
C GLY A 22 -34.76 -9.31 -21.40
N SER A 23 -33.96 -10.18 -22.03
CA SER A 23 -32.59 -9.86 -22.42
C SER A 23 -32.56 -8.76 -23.47
N LEU A 24 -33.47 -8.80 -24.46
CA LEU A 24 -33.57 -7.73 -25.45
C LEU A 24 -33.89 -6.38 -24.80
N VAL A 25 -34.88 -6.37 -23.90
CA VAL A 25 -35.27 -5.16 -23.14
C VAL A 25 -34.08 -4.66 -22.32
N GLN A 26 -33.45 -5.53 -21.52
CA GLN A 26 -32.27 -5.20 -20.72
C GLN A 26 -31.17 -4.56 -21.57
N THR A 27 -30.78 -5.18 -22.69
CA THR A 27 -29.75 -4.64 -23.58
C THR A 27 -30.13 -3.26 -24.11
N GLN A 28 -31.36 -3.06 -24.59
CA GLN A 28 -31.75 -1.78 -25.19
C GLN A 28 -31.83 -0.65 -24.16
N PHE A 29 -32.34 -0.91 -22.96
CA PHE A 29 -32.37 0.08 -21.90
C PHE A 29 -30.95 0.43 -21.40
N ASN A 30 -30.07 -0.57 -21.28
CA ASN A 30 -28.67 -0.33 -20.92
C ASN A 30 -27.95 0.54 -21.95
N LEU A 31 -28.03 0.20 -23.25
CA LEU A 31 -27.42 1.01 -24.31
C LEU A 31 -28.09 2.37 -24.47
N GLY A 32 -29.40 2.47 -24.19
CA GLY A 32 -30.12 3.74 -24.16
C GLY A 32 -29.58 4.69 -23.09
N ALA A 33 -29.33 4.18 -21.88
CA ALA A 33 -28.73 4.94 -20.79
C ALA A 33 -27.32 5.46 -21.16
N LEU A 34 -26.47 4.62 -21.75
CA LEU A 34 -25.15 5.05 -22.22
C LEU A 34 -25.26 6.05 -23.38
N SER A 35 -26.22 5.88 -24.29
CA SER A 35 -26.46 6.83 -25.39
C SER A 35 -26.85 8.22 -24.86
N ALA A 36 -27.59 8.28 -23.75
CA ALA A 36 -27.94 9.54 -23.10
C ALA A 36 -26.74 10.26 -22.47
N LEU A 37 -25.63 9.54 -22.24
CA LEU A 37 -24.33 10.11 -21.85
C LEU A 37 -23.48 10.56 -23.04
N GLY A 38 -24.00 10.45 -24.26
CA GLY A 38 -23.28 10.79 -25.50
C GLY A 38 -22.53 9.61 -26.11
N ALA A 39 -22.69 8.38 -25.61
CA ALA A 39 -22.11 7.20 -26.24
C ALA A 39 -22.76 6.91 -27.59
N SER A 40 -21.95 6.55 -28.59
CA SER A 40 -22.46 6.11 -29.90
C SER A 40 -22.23 4.62 -30.09
N PHE A 41 -23.20 3.93 -30.70
CA PHE A 41 -23.17 2.48 -30.91
C PHE A 41 -23.51 2.14 -32.35
N SER A 42 -22.62 1.42 -33.03
CA SER A 42 -22.92 0.85 -34.33
C SER A 42 -23.96 -0.27 -34.22
N LEU A 43 -24.51 -0.69 -35.36
CA LEU A 43 -25.38 -1.87 -35.40
C LEU A 43 -24.63 -3.12 -34.91
N VAL A 44 -23.33 -3.22 -35.22
CA VAL A 44 -22.48 -4.34 -34.79
C VAL A 44 -22.36 -4.36 -33.28
N ASP A 45 -22.10 -3.22 -32.64
CA ASP A 45 -21.98 -3.13 -31.18
C ASP A 45 -23.27 -3.59 -30.50
N ARG A 46 -24.43 -3.13 -31.00
CA ARG A 46 -25.74 -3.55 -30.47
C ARG A 46 -25.97 -5.05 -30.58
N LEU A 47 -25.59 -5.66 -31.71
CA LEU A 47 -25.73 -7.10 -31.93
C LEU A 47 -24.75 -7.92 -31.06
N VAL A 48 -23.52 -7.43 -30.87
CA VAL A 48 -22.52 -8.07 -29.99
C VAL A 48 -23.01 -8.08 -28.55
N VAL A 49 -23.46 -6.94 -28.03
CA VAL A 49 -23.99 -6.83 -26.66
C VAL A 49 -25.20 -7.75 -26.50
N MET A 50 -26.14 -7.74 -27.45
CA MET A 50 -27.30 -8.63 -27.44
C MET A 50 -26.88 -10.11 -27.38
N GLY A 51 -25.94 -10.52 -28.23
CA GLY A 51 -25.45 -11.90 -28.25
C GLY A 51 -24.78 -12.28 -26.93
N GLN A 52 -24.01 -11.37 -26.34
CA GLN A 52 -23.35 -11.59 -25.06
C GLN A 52 -24.35 -11.64 -23.89
N ASP A 53 -25.40 -10.81 -23.90
CA ASP A 53 -26.46 -10.85 -22.89
C ASP A 53 -27.31 -12.12 -23.01
N LEU A 54 -27.56 -12.62 -24.23
CA LEU A 54 -28.23 -13.90 -24.43
C LEU A 54 -27.44 -15.09 -23.86
N VAL A 55 -26.11 -15.01 -23.82
CA VAL A 55 -25.25 -16.05 -23.24
C VAL A 55 -25.03 -15.84 -21.74
N GLY A 56 -24.79 -14.61 -21.30
CA GLY A 56 -24.41 -14.27 -19.93
C GLY A 56 -25.59 -13.96 -19.01
N PHE A 57 -26.52 -13.13 -19.47
CA PHE A 57 -27.67 -12.63 -18.68
C PHE A 57 -28.89 -13.55 -18.76
N ALA A 58 -29.26 -14.00 -19.97
CA ALA A 58 -30.51 -14.74 -20.19
C ALA A 58 -30.65 -15.99 -19.30
N PRO A 59 -29.60 -16.81 -19.05
CA PRO A 59 -29.71 -17.97 -18.17
C PRO A 59 -30.03 -17.57 -16.72
N VAL A 60 -29.39 -16.52 -16.20
CA VAL A 60 -29.63 -16.00 -14.85
C VAL A 60 -31.06 -15.45 -14.75
N TYR A 61 -31.47 -14.66 -15.74
CA TYR A 61 -32.81 -14.09 -15.79
C TYR A 61 -33.89 -15.17 -15.98
N ALA A 62 -33.64 -16.25 -16.72
CA ALA A 62 -34.56 -17.37 -16.88
C ALA A 62 -34.85 -18.08 -15.55
N VAL A 63 -33.86 -18.22 -14.67
CA VAL A 63 -34.06 -18.79 -13.32
C VAL A 63 -34.96 -17.89 -12.48
N LEU A 64 -34.69 -16.58 -12.46
CA LEU A 64 -35.52 -15.61 -11.75
C LEU A 64 -36.96 -15.58 -12.31
N LEU A 65 -37.10 -15.60 -13.63
CA LEU A 65 -38.39 -15.62 -14.29
C LEU A 65 -39.14 -16.94 -14.01
N ALA A 66 -38.47 -18.09 -13.98
CA ALA A 66 -39.10 -19.35 -13.61
C ALA A 66 -39.59 -19.34 -12.16
N ALA A 67 -38.77 -18.80 -11.24
CA ALA A 67 -39.14 -18.64 -9.83
C ALA A 67 -40.36 -17.72 -9.64
N ALA A 68 -40.53 -16.72 -10.51
CA ALA A 68 -41.72 -15.88 -10.55
C ALA A 68 -42.93 -16.59 -11.17
N LEU A 69 -42.78 -17.12 -12.39
CA LEU A 69 -43.90 -17.61 -13.19
C LEU A 69 -44.54 -18.87 -12.63
N VAL A 70 -43.78 -19.80 -12.04
CA VAL A 70 -44.32 -21.05 -11.49
C VAL A 70 -45.39 -20.81 -10.42
N PRO A 71 -45.12 -20.07 -9.32
CA PRO A 71 -46.14 -19.75 -8.34
C PRO A 71 -47.23 -18.83 -8.92
N GLY A 72 -46.85 -17.85 -9.76
CA GLY A 72 -47.80 -16.95 -10.42
C GLY A 72 -48.87 -17.71 -11.22
N PHE A 73 -48.46 -18.68 -12.04
CA PHE A 73 -49.37 -19.50 -12.83
C PHE A 73 -50.26 -20.41 -11.98
N LEU A 74 -49.76 -20.92 -10.85
CA LEU A 74 -50.58 -21.70 -9.92
C LEU A 74 -51.67 -20.83 -9.27
N VAL A 75 -51.33 -19.62 -8.86
CA VAL A 75 -52.29 -18.65 -8.30
C VAL A 75 -53.33 -18.28 -9.35
N THR A 76 -52.91 -17.90 -10.56
CA THR A 76 -53.83 -17.58 -11.67
C THR A 76 -54.74 -18.76 -12.00
N ALA A 77 -54.21 -19.98 -12.07
CA ALA A 77 -55.01 -21.18 -12.33
C ALA A 77 -56.05 -21.43 -11.23
N GLY A 78 -55.68 -21.21 -9.95
CA GLY A 78 -56.59 -21.30 -8.82
C GLY A 78 -57.73 -20.28 -8.90
N LEU A 79 -57.39 -19.01 -9.14
CA LEU A 79 -58.37 -17.92 -9.27
C LEU A 79 -59.34 -18.13 -10.43
N LEU A 80 -58.84 -18.54 -11.60
CA LEU A 80 -59.69 -18.86 -12.76
C LEU A 80 -60.68 -19.99 -12.47
N ARG A 81 -60.28 -20.99 -11.67
CA ARG A 81 -61.17 -22.08 -11.25
C ARG A 81 -62.20 -21.63 -10.21
N LEU A 82 -61.80 -20.79 -9.27
CA LEU A 82 -62.65 -20.34 -8.17
C LEU A 82 -63.67 -19.30 -8.62
N LEU A 83 -63.25 -18.37 -9.48
CA LEU A 83 -64.01 -17.16 -9.82
C LEU A 83 -64.65 -17.22 -11.21
N GLY A 84 -64.31 -18.24 -12.02
CA GLY A 84 -64.91 -18.46 -13.34
C GLY A 84 -64.67 -17.32 -14.34
N TRP A 85 -63.60 -16.55 -14.16
CA TRP A 85 -63.38 -15.36 -14.97
C TRP A 85 -63.18 -15.66 -16.46
N PRO A 86 -63.81 -14.89 -17.37
CA PRO A 86 -63.52 -14.95 -18.80
C PRO A 86 -62.11 -14.39 -19.08
N TYR A 87 -61.63 -14.56 -20.32
CA TYR A 87 -60.32 -14.04 -20.78
C TYR A 87 -59.11 -14.67 -20.08
N ARG A 88 -59.06 -16.00 -20.07
CA ARG A 88 -57.95 -16.79 -19.51
C ARG A 88 -56.56 -16.25 -19.90
N ASP A 89 -56.36 -15.92 -21.17
CA ASP A 89 -55.07 -15.47 -21.69
C ASP A 89 -54.62 -14.14 -21.07
N PHE A 90 -55.57 -13.22 -20.84
CA PHE A 90 -55.33 -11.96 -20.14
C PHE A 90 -54.89 -12.21 -18.69
N TRP A 91 -55.55 -13.12 -17.97
CA TRP A 91 -55.23 -13.38 -16.57
C TRP A 91 -53.88 -14.07 -16.38
N TYR A 92 -53.45 -14.93 -17.30
CA TYR A 92 -52.09 -15.48 -17.27
C TYR A 92 -51.03 -14.44 -17.63
N ALA A 93 -51.32 -13.52 -18.56
CA ALA A 93 -50.43 -12.40 -18.85
C ALA A 93 -50.28 -11.48 -17.64
N LEU A 94 -51.40 -11.03 -17.03
CA LEU A 94 -51.39 -10.21 -15.83
C LEU A 94 -50.73 -10.95 -14.65
N GLY A 95 -51.02 -12.24 -14.48
CA GLY A 95 -50.39 -13.09 -13.46
C GLY A 95 -48.88 -13.18 -13.62
N GLY A 96 -48.38 -13.30 -14.85
CA GLY A 96 -46.94 -13.28 -15.15
C GLY A 96 -46.27 -11.97 -14.76
N ALA A 97 -46.88 -10.83 -15.15
CA ALA A 97 -46.37 -9.50 -14.79
C ALA A 97 -46.36 -9.27 -13.26
N LEU A 98 -47.47 -9.55 -12.58
CA LEU A 98 -47.57 -9.37 -11.13
C LEU A 98 -46.62 -10.29 -10.38
N ALA A 99 -46.42 -11.52 -10.85
CA ALA A 99 -45.48 -12.45 -10.25
C ALA A 99 -44.04 -11.97 -10.38
N LEU A 100 -43.63 -11.49 -11.57
CA LEU A 100 -42.29 -10.92 -11.73
C LEU A 100 -42.10 -9.68 -10.85
N TRP A 101 -43.09 -8.78 -10.80
CA TRP A 101 -43.03 -7.60 -9.93
C TRP A 101 -42.84 -7.99 -8.45
N ALA A 102 -43.61 -8.95 -7.95
CA ALA A 102 -43.49 -9.45 -6.59
C ALA A 102 -42.13 -10.13 -6.34
N THR A 103 -41.61 -10.89 -7.31
CA THR A 103 -40.29 -11.53 -7.20
C THR A 103 -39.16 -10.50 -7.18
N LEU A 104 -39.21 -9.46 -8.02
CA LEU A 104 -38.22 -8.38 -7.99
C LEU A 104 -38.24 -7.64 -6.65
N ALA A 105 -39.44 -7.27 -6.16
CA ALA A 105 -39.58 -6.64 -4.85
C ALA A 105 -39.08 -7.53 -3.70
N LEU A 106 -39.28 -8.86 -3.79
CA LEU A 106 -38.75 -9.80 -2.80
C LEU A 106 -37.22 -9.92 -2.87
N VAL A 107 -36.66 -9.97 -4.07
CA VAL A 107 -35.19 -10.02 -4.27
C VAL A 107 -34.54 -8.77 -3.70
N ASP A 108 -35.11 -7.58 -3.95
CA ASP A 108 -34.63 -6.32 -3.40
C ASP A 108 -34.66 -6.30 -1.85
N VAL A 109 -35.57 -7.04 -1.22
CA VAL A 109 -35.64 -7.16 0.26
C VAL A 109 -34.65 -8.20 0.80
N LEU A 110 -34.54 -9.37 0.16
CA LEU A 110 -33.71 -10.49 0.65
C LEU A 110 -32.22 -10.30 0.36
N ALA A 111 -31.91 -9.63 -0.73
CA ALA A 111 -30.57 -9.28 -1.14
C ALA A 111 -30.63 -7.84 -1.66
N PRO A 112 -30.58 -6.83 -0.77
CA PRO A 112 -30.60 -5.40 -1.13
C PRO A 112 -29.32 -4.94 -1.85
N MET A 113 -28.81 -5.77 -2.77
CA MET A 113 -27.88 -5.36 -3.79
C MET A 113 -28.70 -4.70 -4.89
N PRO A 114 -28.55 -3.39 -5.11
CA PRO A 114 -29.49 -2.66 -5.95
C PRO A 114 -29.60 -3.24 -7.37
N THR A 115 -30.85 -3.27 -7.87
CA THR A 115 -31.29 -3.61 -9.24
C THR A 115 -30.24 -4.20 -10.17
N LEU A 116 -29.98 -5.50 -9.97
CA LEU A 116 -29.21 -6.40 -10.83
C LEU A 116 -29.55 -6.25 -12.34
N ILE A 117 -30.77 -5.83 -12.66
CA ILE A 117 -31.24 -5.62 -14.03
C ILE A 117 -31.27 -4.12 -14.32
N ALA A 118 -30.27 -3.60 -15.05
CA ALA A 118 -30.18 -2.17 -15.39
C ALA A 118 -31.51 -1.56 -15.92
N ALA A 119 -32.33 -2.32 -16.67
CA ALA A 119 -33.64 -1.86 -17.15
C ALA A 119 -34.59 -1.47 -16.00
N THR A 120 -34.53 -2.12 -14.84
CA THR A 120 -35.48 -1.88 -13.74
C THR A 120 -35.17 -0.62 -12.94
N ARG A 121 -34.06 0.08 -13.21
CA ARG A 121 -33.70 1.36 -12.57
C ARG A 121 -34.64 2.50 -12.92
N THR A 122 -35.36 2.38 -14.03
CA THR A 122 -36.33 3.38 -14.47
C THR A 122 -37.73 2.77 -14.54
N LEU A 123 -38.75 3.59 -14.28
CA LEU A 123 -40.14 3.12 -14.38
C LEU A 123 -40.47 2.57 -15.78
N PRO A 124 -40.08 3.20 -16.91
CA PRO A 124 -40.34 2.63 -18.24
C PRO A 124 -39.66 1.27 -18.45
N GLY A 125 -38.42 1.09 -17.98
CA GLY A 125 -37.72 -0.16 -18.14
C GLY A 125 -38.25 -1.27 -17.22
N LEU A 126 -38.67 -0.94 -15.99
CA LEU A 126 -39.42 -1.86 -15.13
C LEU A 126 -40.69 -2.34 -15.84
N LEU A 127 -41.52 -1.43 -16.35
CA LEU A 127 -42.74 -1.78 -17.07
C LEU A 127 -42.48 -2.64 -18.31
N ALA A 128 -41.40 -2.38 -19.05
CA ALA A 128 -40.98 -3.20 -20.18
C ALA A 128 -40.58 -4.62 -19.76
N MET A 129 -39.84 -4.76 -18.65
CA MET A 129 -39.49 -6.06 -18.08
C MET A 129 -40.75 -6.84 -17.64
N LEU A 130 -41.69 -6.18 -16.95
CA LEU A 130 -42.98 -6.79 -16.59
C LEU A 130 -43.79 -7.20 -17.82
N GLY A 131 -43.72 -6.41 -18.90
CA GLY A 131 -44.30 -6.76 -20.21
C GLY A 131 -43.74 -8.07 -20.79
N THR A 132 -42.45 -8.34 -20.61
CA THR A 132 -41.85 -9.60 -21.08
C THR A 132 -42.39 -10.82 -20.33
N ALA A 133 -42.63 -10.68 -19.02
CA ALA A 133 -43.29 -11.71 -18.21
C ALA A 133 -44.78 -11.85 -18.55
N ALA A 134 -45.45 -10.76 -18.93
CA ALA A 134 -46.83 -10.82 -19.44
C ALA A 134 -46.91 -11.62 -20.76
N VAL A 135 -45.97 -11.42 -21.68
CA VAL A 135 -45.87 -12.22 -22.91
C VAL A 135 -45.60 -13.69 -22.58
N ALA A 136 -44.70 -13.99 -21.63
CA ALA A 136 -44.47 -15.36 -21.19
C ALA A 136 -45.74 -16.01 -20.63
N GLY A 137 -46.51 -15.30 -19.80
CA GLY A 137 -47.81 -15.75 -19.31
C GLY A 137 -48.83 -16.00 -20.42
N TRP A 138 -48.90 -15.10 -21.40
CA TRP A 138 -49.75 -15.29 -22.57
C TRP A 138 -49.33 -16.51 -23.41
N VAL A 139 -48.03 -16.71 -23.67
CA VAL A 139 -47.50 -17.90 -24.36
C VAL A 139 -47.87 -19.17 -23.62
N PHE A 140 -47.69 -19.19 -22.29
CA PHE A 140 -48.10 -20.33 -21.47
C PHE A 140 -49.60 -20.62 -21.64
N ALA A 141 -50.43 -19.58 -21.62
CA ALA A 141 -51.86 -19.71 -21.82
C ALA A 141 -52.21 -20.29 -23.20
N GLN A 142 -51.62 -19.79 -24.29
CA GLN A 142 -51.88 -20.31 -25.64
C GLN A 142 -51.53 -21.80 -25.77
N LEU A 143 -50.39 -22.21 -25.21
CA LEU A 143 -49.90 -23.59 -25.30
C LEU A 143 -50.74 -24.57 -24.46
N THR A 144 -51.35 -24.09 -23.37
CA THR A 144 -52.15 -24.92 -22.44
C THR A 144 -53.66 -24.79 -22.66
N GLY A 145 -54.14 -23.78 -23.39
CA GLY A 145 -55.56 -23.50 -23.63
C GLY A 145 -56.30 -24.56 -24.46
N LYS A 146 -55.57 -25.37 -25.24
CA LYS A 146 -56.13 -26.52 -25.98
C LYS A 146 -56.32 -27.78 -25.13
N MET A 147 -56.04 -27.72 -23.83
CA MET A 147 -56.04 -28.89 -22.95
C MET A 147 -57.13 -28.77 -21.87
N THR A 148 -58.26 -29.45 -22.06
CA THR A 148 -59.30 -29.57 -21.03
C THR A 148 -58.73 -30.27 -19.79
N MET A 149 -58.83 -29.60 -18.64
CA MET A 149 -58.26 -30.06 -17.37
C MET A 149 -59.20 -31.03 -16.66
N THR A 150 -58.70 -32.23 -16.38
CA THR A 150 -59.18 -33.07 -15.26
C THR A 150 -58.01 -33.17 -14.30
N VAL A 151 -58.19 -32.67 -13.08
CA VAL A 151 -57.16 -32.64 -12.04
C VAL A 151 -57.09 -34.04 -11.43
N ALA A 152 -55.94 -34.71 -11.57
CA ALA A 152 -55.58 -35.82 -10.70
C ALA A 152 -54.65 -35.30 -9.59
N ARG A 153 -55.07 -35.50 -8.33
CA ARG A 153 -54.24 -35.32 -7.13
C ARG A 153 -53.10 -36.33 -7.16
N HIS A 154 -51.87 -35.92 -7.49
CA HIS A 154 -50.66 -36.63 -7.06
C HIS A 154 -49.58 -35.60 -6.73
N GLY A 155 -48.92 -35.81 -5.59
CA GLY A 155 -48.01 -34.87 -4.94
C GLY A 155 -46.81 -34.47 -5.79
N LEU A 156 -46.46 -33.20 -5.69
CA LEU A 156 -45.26 -32.63 -6.28
C LEU A 156 -44.09 -32.90 -5.32
N ILE A 157 -43.18 -33.78 -5.73
CA ILE A 157 -41.84 -33.83 -5.13
C ILE A 157 -41.07 -32.65 -5.74
N ALA A 158 -40.69 -31.71 -4.89
CA ALA A 158 -39.71 -30.69 -5.21
C ALA A 158 -38.34 -31.35 -5.32
N SER A 159 -37.68 -31.19 -6.47
CA SER A 159 -36.27 -31.51 -6.62
C SER A 159 -35.55 -30.22 -6.97
N LEU A 160 -34.96 -29.61 -5.94
CA LEU A 160 -33.92 -28.59 -6.08
C LEU A 160 -32.77 -29.20 -6.90
N LEU A 161 -32.39 -28.52 -7.97
CA LEU A 161 -31.06 -28.66 -8.54
C LEU A 161 -30.22 -27.50 -7.99
N VAL A 162 -29.55 -27.77 -6.87
CA VAL A 162 -28.40 -26.99 -6.41
C VAL A 162 -27.25 -27.35 -7.35
N LEU A 163 -26.89 -26.45 -8.26
CA LEU A 163 -25.56 -26.48 -8.85
C LEU A 163 -24.58 -25.90 -7.84
N ALA A 164 -24.00 -26.78 -7.03
CA ALA A 164 -22.78 -26.48 -6.30
C ALA A 164 -21.64 -26.40 -7.32
N GLY A 165 -21.24 -25.18 -7.67
CA GLY A 165 -19.98 -24.92 -8.34
C GLY A 165 -18.86 -25.20 -7.36
N VAL A 166 -18.29 -26.41 -7.42
CA VAL A 166 -17.06 -26.76 -6.74
C VAL A 166 -15.94 -26.01 -7.46
N GLY A 167 -15.50 -24.88 -6.89
CA GLY A 167 -14.27 -24.23 -7.29
C GLY A 167 -13.11 -25.18 -7.01
N ALA A 168 -12.38 -25.57 -8.05
CA ALA A 168 -11.12 -26.25 -7.88
C ALA A 168 -10.16 -25.29 -7.15
N PRO A 169 -9.45 -25.72 -6.09
CA PRO A 169 -8.35 -24.93 -5.56
C PRO A 169 -7.28 -24.81 -6.65
N GLU A 170 -6.92 -23.59 -7.00
CA GLU A 170 -5.68 -23.33 -7.74
C GLU A 170 -4.52 -23.97 -6.97
N PRO A 171 -3.55 -24.60 -7.65
CA PRO A 171 -2.37 -25.11 -6.97
C PRO A 171 -1.67 -23.93 -6.30
N ALA A 172 -1.60 -23.95 -4.98
CA ALA A 172 -0.71 -23.10 -4.22
C ALA A 172 0.70 -23.40 -4.73
N LEU A 173 1.26 -22.48 -5.52
CA LEU A 173 2.70 -22.47 -5.75
C LEU A 173 3.34 -22.40 -4.38
N ALA A 174 4.18 -23.39 -4.08
CA ALA A 174 4.90 -23.48 -2.84
C ALA A 174 5.67 -22.17 -2.65
N GLN A 175 5.23 -21.39 -1.66
CA GLN A 175 5.85 -20.13 -1.31
C GLN A 175 7.21 -20.48 -0.68
N GLU A 176 8.27 -20.00 -1.33
CA GLU A 176 9.63 -19.99 -0.79
C GLU A 176 9.59 -19.40 0.63
N ALA A 177 10.48 -19.85 1.51
CA ALA A 177 10.52 -19.39 2.90
C ALA A 177 10.52 -17.86 2.95
N ALA A 178 9.48 -17.28 3.55
CA ALA A 178 9.25 -15.85 3.52
C ALA A 178 10.31 -15.07 4.34
N ASP A 179 11.00 -14.12 3.70
CA ASP A 179 11.98 -13.21 4.33
C ASP A 179 11.35 -12.14 5.25
N TYR A 180 10.13 -12.38 5.76
CA TYR A 180 9.38 -11.44 6.60
C TYR A 180 8.85 -12.10 7.88
N ARG A 181 8.50 -11.25 8.86
CA ARG A 181 7.78 -11.61 10.07
C ARG A 181 6.49 -10.80 10.15
N ILE A 182 5.40 -11.44 10.54
CA ILE A 182 4.11 -10.80 10.80
C ILE A 182 3.85 -10.82 12.31
N ASP A 183 3.83 -9.64 12.91
CA ASP A 183 3.52 -9.41 14.32
C ASP A 183 2.11 -8.83 14.44
N VAL A 184 1.32 -9.31 15.41
CA VAL A 184 0.02 -8.71 15.74
C VAL A 184 0.26 -7.53 16.68
N VAL A 185 -0.18 -6.33 16.27
CA VAL A 185 -0.09 -5.11 17.09
C VAL A 185 -1.35 -4.94 17.94
N ALA A 186 -2.52 -5.17 17.35
CA ALA A 186 -3.80 -5.11 18.05
C ALA A 186 -4.83 -6.06 17.45
N GLU A 187 -5.77 -6.52 18.27
CA GLU A 187 -6.89 -7.40 17.91
C GLU A 187 -8.20 -6.81 18.47
N GLY A 188 -9.36 -7.40 18.12
CA GLY A 188 -10.66 -6.94 18.61
C GLY A 188 -11.14 -5.62 18.03
N LEU A 189 -10.61 -5.20 16.87
CA LEU A 189 -11.06 -4.00 16.16
C LEU A 189 -12.31 -4.33 15.33
N ASP A 190 -13.39 -3.58 15.46
CA ASP A 190 -14.64 -3.84 14.73
C ASP A 190 -14.60 -3.24 13.30
N HIS A 191 -14.31 -4.07 12.31
CA HIS A 191 -14.17 -3.68 10.91
C HIS A 191 -13.27 -2.44 10.70
N PRO A 192 -11.99 -2.49 11.14
CA PRO A 192 -11.08 -1.36 11.02
C PRO A 192 -10.86 -1.00 9.55
N TRP A 193 -10.96 0.28 9.19
CA TRP A 193 -11.03 0.76 7.79
C TRP A 193 -9.76 1.47 7.31
N SER A 194 -9.11 2.25 8.17
CA SER A 194 -7.88 3.01 7.88
C SER A 194 -7.07 3.21 9.15
N LEU A 195 -5.78 3.46 8.97
CA LEU A 195 -4.88 3.86 10.05
C LEU A 195 -4.05 5.08 9.68
N ALA A 196 -3.70 5.89 10.68
CA ALA A 196 -2.71 6.96 10.60
C ALA A 196 -1.69 6.86 11.74
N PHE A 197 -0.41 7.03 11.42
CA PHE A 197 0.69 6.98 12.40
C PHE A 197 0.84 8.33 13.12
N LEU A 198 0.77 8.35 14.44
CA LEU A 198 1.01 9.54 15.26
C LEU A 198 2.51 9.70 15.58
N PRO A 199 3.01 10.95 15.70
CA PRO A 199 4.31 11.19 16.31
C PRO A 199 4.32 10.64 17.74
N GLY A 200 5.26 9.74 18.03
CA GLY A 200 5.34 9.01 19.30
C GLY A 200 5.07 7.51 19.19
N GLY A 201 4.57 7.03 18.04
CA GLY A 201 4.44 5.61 17.72
C GLY A 201 3.02 5.05 17.88
N ASP A 202 2.09 5.80 18.47
CA ASP A 202 0.68 5.44 18.51
C ASP A 202 0.04 5.48 17.11
N PHE A 203 -1.10 4.83 16.95
CA PHE A 203 -1.91 4.79 15.74
C PHE A 203 -3.28 5.40 16.02
N LEU A 204 -3.82 6.14 15.06
CA LEU A 204 -5.27 6.34 14.95
C LEU A 204 -5.81 5.25 14.02
N VAL A 205 -6.86 4.56 14.44
CA VAL A 205 -7.53 3.51 13.65
C VAL A 205 -9.02 3.81 13.61
N THR A 206 -9.57 3.94 12.41
CA THR A 206 -11.02 4.13 12.21
C THR A 206 -11.70 2.77 12.13
N GLU A 207 -12.80 2.60 12.83
CA GLU A 207 -13.70 1.44 12.72
C GLU A 207 -14.93 1.84 11.91
N ARG A 208 -15.31 1.02 10.92
CA ARG A 208 -16.39 1.38 9.98
C ARG A 208 -17.70 1.68 10.70
N GLY A 209 -17.93 1.10 11.89
CA GLY A 209 -19.09 1.37 12.74
C GLY A 209 -19.25 2.83 13.21
N GLY A 210 -18.21 3.67 13.09
CA GLY A 210 -18.27 5.08 13.47
C GLY A 210 -17.29 5.49 14.56
N GLU A 211 -16.45 4.57 15.04
CA GLU A 211 -15.52 4.83 16.13
C GLU A 211 -14.10 5.13 15.62
N LEU A 212 -13.42 6.05 16.31
CA LEU A 212 -11.99 6.29 16.12
C LEU A 212 -11.27 5.77 17.37
N LYS A 213 -10.32 4.86 17.20
CA LYS A 213 -9.47 4.33 18.27
C LYS A 213 -8.08 4.95 18.18
N LYS A 214 -7.51 5.27 19.33
CA LYS A 214 -6.08 5.47 19.51
C LYS A 214 -5.49 4.17 20.04
N VAL A 215 -4.55 3.58 19.29
CA VAL A 215 -3.93 2.29 19.60
C VAL A 215 -2.44 2.52 19.86
N SER A 216 -1.89 1.99 20.94
CA SER A 216 -0.46 2.06 21.23
C SER A 216 0.32 0.89 20.62
N PRO A 217 1.66 0.96 20.51
CA PRO A 217 2.48 -0.15 19.99
C PRO A 217 2.38 -1.48 20.76
N ASP A 218 1.98 -1.45 22.03
CA ASP A 218 1.72 -2.63 22.87
C ASP A 218 0.26 -3.11 22.81
N GLY A 219 -0.56 -2.51 21.94
CA GLY A 219 -1.91 -2.95 21.63
C GLY A 219 -3.01 -2.40 22.54
N HIS A 220 -2.69 -1.50 23.48
CA HIS A 220 -3.70 -0.83 24.30
C HIS A 220 -4.53 0.15 23.46
N GLN A 221 -5.86 0.13 23.64
CA GLN A 221 -6.80 0.88 22.81
C GLN A 221 -7.62 1.86 23.65
N VAL A 222 -7.74 3.09 23.17
CA VAL A 222 -8.58 4.14 23.78
C VAL A 222 -9.48 4.73 22.71
N GLN A 223 -10.78 4.83 22.99
CA GLN A 223 -11.70 5.51 22.09
C GLN A 223 -11.44 7.01 22.08
N VAL A 224 -11.42 7.61 20.89
CA VAL A 224 -11.32 9.05 20.69
C VAL A 224 -12.73 9.64 20.62
N SER A 225 -13.04 10.59 21.49
CA SER A 225 -14.33 11.30 21.49
C SER A 225 -14.35 12.43 20.46
N GLY A 226 -15.54 12.95 20.12
CA GLY A 226 -15.70 14.10 19.21
C GLY A 226 -15.74 13.76 17.72
N VAL A 227 -15.76 12.47 17.36
CA VAL A 227 -15.99 12.00 15.98
C VAL A 227 -17.40 12.42 15.50
N PRO A 228 -17.57 12.86 14.23
CA PRO A 228 -18.90 13.19 13.69
C PRO A 228 -19.90 12.03 13.74
N ASP A 229 -21.20 12.33 13.75
CA ASP A 229 -22.24 11.30 13.59
C ASP A 229 -22.12 10.63 12.22
N VAL A 230 -22.06 9.29 12.23
CA VAL A 230 -21.83 8.47 11.05
C VAL A 230 -23.08 7.67 10.68
N PHE A 231 -23.41 7.65 9.39
CA PHE A 231 -24.36 6.68 8.84
C PHE A 231 -23.62 5.35 8.57
N ALA A 232 -23.76 4.39 9.49
CA ALA A 232 -23.14 3.07 9.38
C ALA A 232 -24.15 2.01 8.92
N SER A 233 -23.97 1.48 7.72
CA SER A 233 -24.81 0.42 7.12
C SER A 233 -24.12 -0.14 5.88
N GLY A 234 -24.14 -1.45 5.65
CA GLY A 234 -23.50 -2.04 4.46
C GLY A 234 -22.03 -1.62 4.30
N GLN A 235 -21.73 -0.84 3.26
CA GLN A 235 -20.40 -0.25 3.04
C GLN A 235 -20.24 1.16 3.65
N ALA A 236 -21.32 1.80 4.09
CA ALA A 236 -21.33 3.11 4.73
C ALA A 236 -20.72 3.04 6.14
N GLY A 237 -20.00 4.09 6.54
CA GLY A 237 -19.35 4.13 7.84
C GLY A 237 -18.33 5.26 7.99
N LEU A 238 -17.45 5.13 8.98
CA LEU A 238 -16.24 5.94 9.09
C LEU A 238 -15.15 5.33 8.20
N PHE A 239 -14.55 6.17 7.36
CA PHE A 239 -13.63 5.75 6.31
C PHE A 239 -12.20 6.15 6.66
N ASP A 240 -11.60 7.06 5.91
CA ASP A 240 -10.18 7.36 6.02
C ASP A 240 -9.89 8.33 7.15
N VAL A 241 -8.74 8.14 7.79
CA VAL A 241 -8.13 9.10 8.70
C VAL A 241 -6.79 9.51 8.13
N VAL A 242 -6.56 10.81 7.96
CA VAL A 242 -5.25 11.36 7.58
C VAL A 242 -4.89 12.53 8.49
N LEU A 243 -3.60 12.64 8.81
CA LEU A 243 -3.07 13.77 9.58
C LEU A 243 -2.74 14.93 8.65
N GLU A 244 -2.84 16.14 9.15
CA GLU A 244 -2.37 17.36 8.49
C GLU A 244 -0.85 17.28 8.20
N PRO A 245 -0.35 17.73 7.04
CA PRO A 245 1.09 17.73 6.77
C PRO A 245 1.86 18.50 7.84
N GLY A 246 2.91 17.88 8.38
CA GLY A 246 3.70 18.47 9.47
C GLY A 246 3.03 18.40 10.84
N PHE A 247 2.08 17.48 11.05
CA PHE A 247 1.45 17.21 12.34
C PHE A 247 2.48 17.06 13.48
N ASP A 248 2.34 17.84 14.55
CA ASP A 248 3.17 17.76 15.76
C ASP A 248 2.28 17.59 17.01
N GLY A 249 2.51 16.50 17.76
CA GLY A 249 1.79 16.18 18.99
C GLY A 249 2.28 16.95 20.22
N ARG A 250 3.40 17.69 20.15
CA ARG A 250 3.99 18.41 21.28
C ARG A 250 3.17 19.64 21.67
N ALA A 251 3.09 19.91 22.98
CA ALA A 251 2.32 21.04 23.52
C ALA A 251 2.99 22.37 23.16
N GLY A 252 2.27 23.28 22.46
CA GLY A 252 2.72 24.65 22.21
C GLY A 252 2.37 25.28 20.85
N ASP A 253 2.04 24.51 19.81
CA ASP A 253 1.58 25.04 18.50
C ASP A 253 0.28 24.35 18.07
N ASP A 254 -0.86 24.87 18.54
CA ASP A 254 -2.21 24.33 18.25
C ASP A 254 -2.57 24.32 16.75
N ARG A 255 -1.75 24.95 15.90
CA ARG A 255 -1.99 25.09 14.47
C ARG A 255 -1.68 23.84 13.64
N ARG A 256 -0.91 22.87 14.17
CA ARG A 256 -0.45 21.67 13.43
C ARG A 256 -0.92 20.36 14.06
N ARG A 257 -2.19 20.31 14.45
CA ARG A 257 -2.86 19.15 15.07
C ARG A 257 -4.08 18.67 14.28
N GLY A 258 -4.20 19.06 13.00
CA GLY A 258 -5.33 18.69 12.17
C GLY A 258 -5.41 17.19 11.92
N VAL A 259 -6.60 16.62 12.15
CA VAL A 259 -6.99 15.28 11.73
C VAL A 259 -8.19 15.42 10.82
N PHE A 260 -8.14 14.72 9.69
CA PHE A 260 -9.19 14.70 8.68
C PHE A 260 -9.84 13.33 8.66
N LEU A 261 -11.17 13.31 8.66
CA LEU A 261 -11.98 12.11 8.65
C LEU A 261 -12.93 12.14 7.46
N ALA A 262 -12.88 11.11 6.63
CA ALA A 262 -13.91 10.85 5.62
C ALA A 262 -14.95 9.90 6.21
N TYR A 263 -16.23 10.16 5.97
CA TYR A 263 -17.32 9.36 6.55
C TYR A 263 -18.60 9.44 5.73
N ALA A 264 -19.48 8.45 5.87
CA ALA A 264 -20.83 8.51 5.36
C ALA A 264 -21.72 9.32 6.32
N CYS A 265 -22.45 10.30 5.79
CA CYS A 265 -23.33 11.19 6.55
C CYS A 265 -24.75 11.16 5.96
N GLY A 266 -25.76 11.44 6.77
CA GLY A 266 -27.17 11.43 6.35
C GLY A 266 -27.90 10.13 6.72
N THR A 267 -28.73 9.61 5.81
CA THR A 267 -29.58 8.43 6.05
C THR A 267 -29.59 7.49 4.85
N VAL A 268 -30.11 6.27 5.01
CA VAL A 268 -30.24 5.30 3.91
C VAL A 268 -31.03 5.82 2.69
N ARG A 269 -31.92 6.81 2.88
CA ARG A 269 -32.70 7.42 1.78
C ARG A 269 -32.00 8.59 1.11
N GLU A 270 -31.11 9.24 1.83
CA GLU A 270 -30.35 10.40 1.37
C GLU A 270 -29.07 10.50 2.20
N ASN A 271 -27.98 9.99 1.65
CA ASN A 271 -26.65 10.03 2.25
C ASN A 271 -25.60 10.58 1.27
N HIS A 272 -24.46 10.96 1.84
CA HIS A 272 -23.33 11.55 1.14
C HIS A 272 -22.02 10.99 1.70
N LEU A 273 -20.95 11.07 0.89
CA LEU A 273 -19.61 11.13 1.46
C LEU A 273 -19.38 12.55 2.02
N CYS A 274 -18.96 12.62 3.27
CA CYS A 274 -18.57 13.85 3.95
C CYS A 274 -17.09 13.78 4.36
N VAL A 275 -16.45 14.95 4.49
CA VAL A 275 -15.12 15.09 5.11
C VAL A 275 -15.19 16.12 6.21
N ALA A 276 -14.67 15.78 7.38
CA ALA A 276 -14.54 16.69 8.51
C ALA A 276 -13.07 16.87 8.90
N ARG A 277 -12.76 18.05 9.44
CA ARG A 277 -11.47 18.37 10.06
C ARG A 277 -11.69 18.64 11.54
N GLY A 278 -10.87 18.05 12.41
CA GLY A 278 -10.81 18.34 13.84
C GLY A 278 -9.37 18.48 14.33
N GLN A 279 -9.19 18.85 15.60
CA GLN A 279 -7.90 18.92 16.27
C GLN A 279 -7.77 17.81 17.30
N LEU A 280 -6.73 16.98 17.21
CA LEU A 280 -6.51 15.92 18.19
C LEU A 280 -5.80 16.47 19.44
N VAL A 281 -6.45 16.35 20.59
CA VAL A 281 -5.90 16.71 21.90
C VAL A 281 -6.10 15.55 22.87
N GLY A 282 -5.01 14.84 23.19
CA GLY A 282 -5.09 13.60 23.98
C GLY A 282 -5.86 12.51 23.23
N SER A 283 -7.03 12.15 23.75
CA SER A 283 -7.97 11.20 23.13
C SER A 283 -9.31 11.87 22.79
N GLU A 284 -9.28 13.15 22.41
CA GLU A 284 -10.45 13.92 22.01
C GLU A 284 -10.19 14.69 20.71
N LEU A 285 -11.19 14.71 19.82
CA LEU A 285 -11.25 15.56 18.64
C LEU A 285 -12.04 16.83 18.96
N LEU A 286 -11.34 17.96 19.00
CA LEU A 286 -11.92 19.28 19.22
C LEU A 286 -12.13 20.04 17.91
N GLN A 287 -12.99 21.06 17.94
CA GLN A 287 -13.23 21.97 16.81
C GLN A 287 -13.58 21.26 15.49
N VAL A 288 -14.31 20.15 15.60
CA VAL A 288 -14.70 19.34 14.44
C VAL A 288 -15.66 20.12 13.55
N ARG A 289 -15.30 20.27 12.28
CA ARG A 289 -16.11 20.95 11.26
C ARG A 289 -16.14 20.13 9.98
N GLU A 290 -17.33 20.01 9.38
CA GLU A 290 -17.48 19.48 8.02
C GLU A 290 -16.88 20.48 7.02
N ILE A 291 -15.98 20.01 6.17
CA ILE A 291 -15.31 20.81 5.13
C ILE A 291 -15.72 20.42 3.71
N PHE A 292 -16.37 19.26 3.55
CA PHE A 292 -16.88 18.80 2.26
C PHE A 292 -18.08 17.88 2.43
N ARG A 293 -19.03 17.97 1.50
CA ARG A 293 -20.19 17.10 1.37
C ARG A 293 -20.49 16.84 -0.10
N ALA A 294 -20.45 15.56 -0.49
CA ALA A 294 -20.75 15.13 -1.85
C ALA A 294 -22.18 15.48 -2.26
N ARG A 295 -22.40 15.78 -3.55
CA ARG A 295 -23.71 16.08 -4.12
C ARG A 295 -23.84 15.43 -5.50
N PRO A 296 -25.03 14.96 -5.90
CA PRO A 296 -26.28 14.93 -5.13
C PRO A 296 -26.21 13.93 -3.96
N GLY A 297 -27.18 13.99 -3.06
CA GLY A 297 -27.41 12.90 -2.10
C GLY A 297 -27.92 11.65 -2.82
N LYS A 298 -27.55 10.47 -2.32
CA LYS A 298 -27.97 9.18 -2.89
C LYS A 298 -28.75 8.34 -1.89
N TYR A 299 -29.52 7.37 -2.38
CA TYR A 299 -30.08 6.30 -1.55
C TYR A 299 -29.15 5.08 -1.53
N GLY A 300 -29.41 4.14 -0.62
CA GLY A 300 -28.61 2.92 -0.46
C GLY A 300 -27.27 3.18 0.25
N ASP A 301 -26.50 2.12 0.46
CA ASP A 301 -25.37 2.10 1.40
C ASP A 301 -24.06 1.56 0.79
N ALA A 302 -23.93 1.66 -0.54
CA ALA A 302 -22.77 1.20 -1.30
C ALA A 302 -22.02 2.34 -2.02
N HIS A 303 -20.75 2.07 -2.36
CA HIS A 303 -19.87 2.86 -3.21
C HIS A 303 -19.68 4.32 -2.77
N TYR A 304 -18.96 4.50 -1.66
CA TYR A 304 -18.59 5.83 -1.16
C TYR A 304 -17.21 6.29 -1.61
N GLY A 305 -16.31 5.37 -1.96
CA GLY A 305 -14.88 5.65 -1.98
C GLY A 305 -14.39 6.02 -0.58
N GLY A 306 -13.92 7.25 -0.40
CA GLY A 306 -13.62 7.82 0.91
C GLY A 306 -12.14 7.88 1.30
N ARG A 307 -11.22 7.41 0.44
CA ARG A 307 -9.76 7.55 0.62
C ARG A 307 -9.31 8.98 0.38
N MET A 308 -8.33 9.45 1.14
CA MET A 308 -7.73 10.77 1.03
C MET A 308 -6.21 10.71 0.86
N ALA A 309 -5.64 11.67 0.14
CA ALA A 309 -4.18 11.82 0.01
C ALA A 309 -3.78 13.29 -0.14
N TRP A 310 -2.74 13.70 0.57
CA TRP A 310 -2.14 15.04 0.42
C TRP A 310 -1.25 15.11 -0.81
N LEU A 311 -1.35 16.21 -1.54
CA LEU A 311 -0.46 16.57 -2.64
C LEU A 311 0.69 17.47 -2.14
N ALA A 312 1.75 17.61 -2.94
CA ALA A 312 2.92 18.43 -2.58
C ALA A 312 2.59 19.92 -2.39
N ASP A 313 1.52 20.41 -3.02
CA ASP A 313 1.03 21.78 -2.89
C ASP A 313 0.20 22.04 -1.62
N GLY A 314 0.01 21.02 -0.77
CA GLY A 314 -0.77 21.12 0.47
C GLY A 314 -2.28 21.00 0.26
N THR A 315 -2.76 20.66 -0.93
CA THR A 315 -4.16 20.32 -1.18
C THR A 315 -4.45 18.85 -0.91
N LEU A 316 -5.72 18.53 -0.69
CA LEU A 316 -6.22 17.21 -0.33
C LEU A 316 -7.05 16.63 -1.46
N LEU A 317 -6.68 15.46 -1.96
CA LEU A 317 -7.54 14.65 -2.81
C LEU A 317 -8.48 13.79 -1.96
N VAL A 318 -9.73 13.66 -2.41
CA VAL A 318 -10.75 12.80 -1.80
C VAL A 318 -11.42 11.99 -2.89
N THR A 319 -11.43 10.67 -2.71
CA THR A 319 -12.01 9.72 -3.68
C THR A 319 -13.50 9.51 -3.43
N LEU A 320 -14.29 9.39 -4.50
CA LEU A 320 -15.70 9.04 -4.42
C LEU A 320 -16.04 7.82 -5.28
N GLY A 321 -17.05 7.08 -4.83
CA GLY A 321 -17.73 6.08 -5.65
C GLY A 321 -18.92 6.67 -6.39
N ASP A 322 -19.42 5.92 -7.36
CA ASP A 322 -20.56 6.26 -8.21
C ASP A 322 -21.92 6.06 -7.54
N GLY A 323 -21.95 5.68 -6.26
CA GLY A 323 -23.21 5.41 -5.54
C GLY A 323 -23.93 4.12 -5.94
N PHE A 324 -23.27 3.22 -6.67
CA PHE A 324 -23.75 1.92 -7.15
C PHE A 324 -24.85 2.01 -8.22
N ASP A 325 -26.04 2.48 -7.83
CA ASP A 325 -27.17 2.65 -8.75
C ASP A 325 -27.06 3.90 -9.62
N PHE A 326 -26.17 4.81 -9.24
CA PHE A 326 -25.99 6.13 -9.84
C PHE A 326 -24.81 6.16 -10.82
N ARG A 327 -24.43 5.02 -11.42
CA ARG A 327 -23.26 4.92 -12.31
C ARG A 327 -23.20 5.96 -13.42
N GLU A 328 -24.35 6.38 -13.96
CA GLU A 328 -24.44 7.39 -15.01
C GLU A 328 -24.01 8.79 -14.51
N GLU A 329 -24.04 9.04 -13.21
CA GLU A 329 -23.55 10.28 -12.59
C GLU A 329 -22.04 10.44 -12.71
N ALA A 330 -21.28 9.34 -12.83
CA ALA A 330 -19.81 9.37 -12.99
C ALA A 330 -19.33 10.12 -14.24
N GLN A 331 -20.23 10.35 -15.21
CA GLN A 331 -19.96 11.10 -16.43
C GLN A 331 -20.49 12.54 -16.40
N LYS A 332 -21.06 12.99 -15.28
CA LYS A 332 -21.67 14.32 -15.16
C LYS A 332 -20.83 15.23 -14.28
N LEU A 333 -20.34 16.33 -14.84
CA LEU A 333 -19.61 17.35 -14.08
C LEU A 333 -20.48 18.07 -13.03
N SER A 334 -21.80 17.95 -13.09
CA SER A 334 -22.72 18.47 -12.06
C SER A 334 -22.88 17.54 -10.85
N SER A 335 -22.05 16.50 -10.73
CA SER A 335 -22.13 15.45 -9.71
C SER A 335 -20.75 15.08 -9.18
N HIS A 336 -20.64 14.87 -7.87
CA HIS A 336 -19.45 14.36 -7.22
C HIS A 336 -19.36 12.82 -7.27
N LEU A 337 -20.45 12.13 -7.62
CA LEU A 337 -20.47 10.67 -7.66
C LEU A 337 -19.58 10.16 -8.80
N GLY A 338 -18.71 9.20 -8.51
CA GLY A 338 -17.76 8.64 -9.48
C GLY A 338 -16.64 9.59 -9.88
N THR A 339 -16.22 10.48 -8.96
CA THR A 339 -15.15 11.46 -9.16
C THR A 339 -14.05 11.32 -8.12
N ILE A 340 -12.91 11.95 -8.38
CA ILE A 340 -11.97 12.36 -7.33
C ILE A 340 -12.08 13.89 -7.24
N VAL A 341 -12.19 14.42 -6.03
CA VAL A 341 -12.21 15.88 -5.78
C VAL A 341 -10.92 16.36 -5.15
N ARG A 342 -10.58 17.64 -5.33
CA ARG A 342 -9.41 18.31 -4.74
C ARG A 342 -9.83 19.54 -3.96
N LEU A 343 -9.39 19.63 -2.71
CA LEU A 343 -9.79 20.64 -1.73
C LEU A 343 -8.57 21.29 -1.09
N ASN A 344 -8.67 22.56 -0.67
CA ASN A 344 -7.75 23.14 0.30
C ASN A 344 -8.02 22.53 1.70
N PRO A 345 -7.08 22.63 2.66
CA PRO A 345 -7.25 22.08 4.01
C PRO A 345 -8.47 22.62 4.78
N ASP A 346 -9.00 23.78 4.40
CA ASP A 346 -10.19 24.38 5.00
C ASP A 346 -11.50 24.03 4.29
N GLY A 347 -11.44 23.24 3.21
CA GLY A 347 -12.58 22.89 2.36
C GLY A 347 -12.84 23.86 1.20
N SER A 348 -12.10 24.97 1.11
CA SER A 348 -12.22 25.86 -0.05
C SER A 348 -11.65 25.22 -1.32
N ILE A 349 -12.10 25.71 -2.47
CA ILE A 349 -11.72 25.15 -3.77
C ILE A 349 -10.35 25.72 -4.21
N PRO A 350 -9.37 24.88 -4.59
CA PRO A 350 -8.16 25.33 -5.25
C PRO A 350 -8.46 26.08 -6.56
N ALA A 351 -7.87 27.25 -6.75
CA ALA A 351 -8.18 28.13 -7.88
C ALA A 351 -7.77 27.56 -9.25
N ASP A 352 -6.90 26.57 -9.26
CA ASP A 352 -6.35 25.86 -10.42
C ASP A 352 -7.05 24.51 -10.69
N ASN A 353 -8.13 24.18 -9.95
CA ASN A 353 -8.91 22.98 -10.25
C ASN A 353 -9.45 22.99 -11.71
N PRO A 354 -9.49 21.83 -12.38
CA PRO A 354 -9.66 21.75 -13.83
C PRO A 354 -11.02 22.25 -14.33
N PHE A 355 -12.05 22.23 -13.47
CA PHE A 355 -13.43 22.56 -13.86
C PHE A 355 -13.97 23.85 -13.22
N VAL A 356 -13.14 24.65 -12.54
CA VAL A 356 -13.56 25.90 -11.85
C VAL A 356 -14.22 26.92 -12.80
N ARG A 357 -13.85 26.88 -14.08
CA ARG A 357 -14.34 27.80 -15.13
C ARG A 357 -15.32 27.14 -16.10
N VAL A 358 -15.85 25.97 -15.77
CA VAL A 358 -16.81 25.25 -16.60
C VAL A 358 -18.21 25.44 -16.02
N ASP A 359 -19.07 26.13 -16.77
CA ASP A 359 -20.43 26.41 -16.34
C ASP A 359 -21.21 25.12 -16.05
N GLY A 360 -21.82 25.05 -14.86
CA GLY A 360 -22.59 23.88 -14.41
C GLY A 360 -21.76 22.71 -13.87
N ALA A 361 -20.42 22.81 -13.90
CA ALA A 361 -19.55 21.86 -13.23
C ALA A 361 -19.43 22.15 -11.73
N LEU A 362 -19.27 21.11 -10.93
CA LEU A 362 -18.86 21.24 -9.53
C LEU A 362 -17.35 21.49 -9.50
N PRO A 363 -16.91 22.64 -8.96
CA PRO A 363 -15.53 23.11 -9.10
C PRO A 363 -14.51 22.32 -8.25
N GLU A 364 -14.98 21.47 -7.32
CA GLU A 364 -14.17 20.55 -6.52
C GLU A 364 -13.62 19.39 -7.35
N ILE A 365 -14.25 19.03 -8.49
CA ILE A 365 -13.89 17.86 -9.29
C ILE A 365 -12.45 17.99 -9.82
N PHE A 366 -11.65 16.95 -9.59
CA PHE A 366 -10.29 16.79 -10.10
C PHE A 366 -10.24 15.80 -11.27
N SER A 367 -10.91 14.65 -11.16
CA SER A 367 -11.10 13.68 -12.24
C SER A 367 -12.47 13.02 -12.14
N LEU A 368 -12.94 12.41 -13.23
CA LEU A 368 -14.27 11.79 -13.32
C LEU A 368 -14.24 10.43 -14.02
N GLY A 369 -15.37 9.75 -14.08
CA GLY A 369 -15.51 8.46 -14.75
C GLY A 369 -14.95 7.30 -13.94
N HIS A 370 -15.11 7.35 -12.62
CA HIS A 370 -14.74 6.27 -11.70
C HIS A 370 -15.96 5.51 -11.19
N ARG A 371 -15.79 4.23 -10.84
CA ARG A 371 -16.83 3.38 -10.26
C ARG A 371 -16.79 3.41 -8.73
N ASN A 372 -15.72 2.94 -8.11
CA ASN A 372 -15.60 2.91 -6.64
C ASN A 372 -14.13 2.87 -6.24
N VAL A 373 -13.51 4.05 -6.17
CA VAL A 373 -12.08 4.22 -5.86
C VAL A 373 -11.83 3.98 -4.36
N GLN A 374 -11.05 2.95 -4.03
CA GLN A 374 -10.85 2.50 -2.64
C GLN A 374 -9.46 2.86 -2.08
N GLY A 375 -8.45 2.89 -2.96
CA GLY A 375 -7.07 3.20 -2.63
C GLY A 375 -6.54 4.36 -3.45
N LEU A 376 -5.71 5.20 -2.84
CA LEU A 376 -5.12 6.41 -3.40
C LEU A 376 -3.77 6.64 -2.73
N VAL A 377 -2.73 6.88 -3.54
CA VAL A 377 -1.41 7.27 -3.06
C VAL A 377 -0.85 8.39 -3.94
N TYR A 378 -0.13 9.32 -3.31
CA TYR A 378 0.65 10.34 -3.99
C TYR A 378 2.12 9.96 -3.94
N ASP A 379 2.73 9.74 -5.11
CA ASP A 379 4.15 9.48 -5.28
C ASP A 379 4.87 10.82 -5.43
N ALA A 380 5.30 11.37 -4.30
CA ALA A 380 5.96 12.68 -4.25
C ALA A 380 7.30 12.70 -5.02
N GLY A 381 7.97 11.55 -5.15
CA GLY A 381 9.25 11.46 -5.88
C GLY A 381 9.09 11.63 -7.39
N ASN A 382 7.92 11.27 -7.92
CA ASN A 382 7.60 11.34 -9.36
C ASN A 382 6.46 12.31 -9.69
N ASP A 383 5.97 13.08 -8.70
CA ASP A 383 4.84 14.00 -8.81
C ASP A 383 3.63 13.39 -9.54
N ARG A 384 3.17 12.24 -9.05
CA ARG A 384 2.05 11.50 -9.66
C ARG A 384 1.11 10.90 -8.64
N VAL A 385 -0.15 10.79 -9.03
CA VAL A 385 -1.21 10.20 -8.20
C VAL A 385 -1.59 8.84 -8.79
N ILE A 386 -1.61 7.81 -7.96
CA ILE A 386 -2.02 6.47 -8.35
C ILE A 386 -3.22 6.08 -7.50
N ALA A 387 -4.25 5.56 -8.15
CA ALA A 387 -5.44 5.06 -7.48
C ALA A 387 -5.78 3.66 -7.99
N HIS A 388 -6.56 2.93 -7.20
CA HIS A 388 -7.24 1.75 -7.71
C HIS A 388 -8.72 1.79 -7.35
N GLU A 389 -9.51 1.05 -8.11
CA GLU A 389 -10.95 1.02 -7.95
C GLU A 389 -11.55 -0.37 -8.17
N HIS A 390 -12.72 -0.61 -7.57
CA HIS A 390 -13.49 -1.83 -7.81
C HIS A 390 -14.22 -1.72 -9.13
N GLY A 391 -13.99 -2.70 -10.00
CA GLY A 391 -14.88 -3.00 -11.11
C GLY A 391 -16.19 -3.62 -10.64
N PRO A 392 -17.12 -3.91 -11.57
CA PRO A 392 -18.29 -4.72 -11.27
C PRO A 392 -17.88 -6.21 -11.10
N ARG A 393 -18.45 -7.13 -11.87
CA ARG A 393 -17.96 -8.52 -11.89
C ARG A 393 -16.69 -8.60 -12.73
N GLY A 394 -15.54 -8.39 -12.09
CA GLY A 394 -14.25 -8.18 -12.76
C GLY A 394 -14.05 -6.72 -13.16
N GLY A 395 -12.89 -6.42 -13.76
CA GLY A 395 -12.55 -5.07 -14.19
C GLY A 395 -12.11 -4.15 -13.05
N ASP A 396 -11.49 -4.70 -12.00
CA ASP A 396 -10.78 -3.84 -11.04
C ASP A 396 -9.58 -3.20 -11.74
N GLU A 397 -9.21 -1.98 -11.37
CA GLU A 397 -8.23 -1.19 -12.13
C GLU A 397 -7.19 -0.53 -11.21
N ILE A 398 -5.96 -0.38 -11.72
CA ILE A 398 -5.00 0.62 -11.23
C ILE A 398 -4.93 1.73 -12.27
N ASN A 399 -5.11 2.97 -11.84
CA ASN A 399 -5.18 4.16 -12.67
C ASN A 399 -4.09 5.17 -12.28
N LEU A 400 -3.44 5.78 -13.27
CA LEU A 400 -2.59 6.96 -13.09
C LEU A 400 -3.46 8.20 -13.17
N ILE A 401 -3.74 8.84 -12.03
CA ILE A 401 -4.70 9.92 -11.93
C ILE A 401 -4.08 11.25 -12.38
N GLN A 402 -4.81 11.96 -13.24
CA GLN A 402 -4.47 13.23 -13.83
C GLN A 402 -5.65 14.19 -13.78
N ALA A 403 -5.37 15.48 -13.57
CA ALA A 403 -6.37 16.53 -13.51
C ALA A 403 -7.17 16.64 -14.82
N GLY A 404 -8.49 16.76 -14.71
CA GLY A 404 -9.43 16.97 -15.80
C GLY A 404 -9.69 15.73 -16.66
N ARG A 405 -9.11 14.58 -16.34
CA ARG A 405 -9.24 13.35 -17.15
C ARG A 405 -10.44 12.50 -16.73
N ASN A 406 -10.98 11.78 -17.71
CA ASN A 406 -12.12 10.87 -17.58
C ASN A 406 -11.63 9.42 -17.65
N TYR A 407 -11.91 8.61 -16.63
CA TYR A 407 -11.47 7.20 -16.54
C TYR A 407 -12.49 6.21 -17.10
N GLY A 408 -13.57 6.73 -17.68
CA GLY A 408 -14.41 6.00 -18.62
C GLY A 408 -15.58 5.23 -18.02
N TRP A 409 -15.68 5.01 -16.71
CA TRP A 409 -16.86 4.35 -16.15
C TRP A 409 -18.14 5.20 -16.31
N PRO A 410 -19.28 4.65 -16.76
CA PRO A 410 -19.52 3.28 -17.23
C PRO A 410 -19.44 3.10 -18.76
N LEU A 411 -18.94 4.10 -19.50
CA LEU A 411 -18.75 4.07 -20.95
C LEU A 411 -17.76 2.96 -21.38
N ALA A 412 -16.70 2.75 -20.60
CA ALA A 412 -15.70 1.71 -20.80
C ALA A 412 -15.47 0.90 -19.52
N THR A 413 -15.37 -0.42 -19.63
CA THR A 413 -14.91 -1.29 -18.53
C THR A 413 -14.53 -2.68 -19.06
N ASP A 414 -13.59 -3.34 -18.40
CA ASP A 414 -13.30 -4.77 -18.61
C ASP A 414 -14.29 -5.71 -17.89
N GLY A 415 -15.09 -5.17 -16.97
CA GLY A 415 -16.03 -5.92 -16.14
C GLY A 415 -17.40 -6.12 -16.77
N ARG A 416 -18.19 -7.01 -16.16
CA ARG A 416 -19.60 -7.25 -16.49
C ARG A 416 -20.50 -6.93 -15.31
N ASP A 417 -21.79 -6.75 -15.57
CA ASP A 417 -22.77 -6.70 -14.50
C ASP A 417 -22.79 -8.04 -13.75
N TYR A 418 -23.13 -8.03 -12.46
CA TYR A 418 -23.20 -9.23 -11.63
C TYR A 418 -24.23 -10.25 -12.15
N THR A 419 -25.25 -9.79 -12.88
CA THR A 419 -26.19 -10.67 -13.59
C THR A 419 -25.61 -11.38 -14.81
N GLY A 420 -24.39 -11.05 -15.23
CA GLY A 420 -23.78 -11.53 -16.45
C GLY A 420 -24.08 -10.67 -17.69
N ALA A 421 -24.92 -9.64 -17.55
CA ALA A 421 -25.15 -8.65 -18.61
C ALA A 421 -23.90 -7.81 -18.85
N MET A 422 -23.75 -7.31 -20.07
CA MET A 422 -22.70 -6.36 -20.42
C MET A 422 -23.04 -4.98 -19.84
N VAL A 423 -22.05 -4.35 -19.21
CA VAL A 423 -22.17 -2.93 -18.82
C VAL A 423 -22.11 -2.05 -20.06
N THR A 424 -21.15 -2.32 -20.95
CA THR A 424 -20.87 -1.59 -22.20
C THR A 424 -20.18 -2.55 -23.17
N PRO A 425 -20.29 -2.38 -24.50
CA PRO A 425 -19.45 -3.11 -25.47
C PRO A 425 -17.97 -2.71 -25.42
N PHE A 426 -17.64 -1.60 -24.77
CA PHE A 426 -16.34 -0.96 -24.91
C PHE A 426 -15.41 -1.27 -23.73
N LYS A 427 -14.20 -1.76 -24.06
CA LYS A 427 -13.07 -1.76 -23.12
C LYS A 427 -12.30 -0.44 -23.14
N ARG A 428 -12.44 0.30 -24.23
CA ARG A 428 -11.86 1.62 -24.48
C ARG A 428 -12.90 2.49 -25.15
N TYR A 429 -12.98 3.75 -24.76
CA TYR A 429 -13.88 4.70 -25.40
C TYR A 429 -13.14 6.01 -25.67
N ASP A 430 -13.47 6.67 -26.77
CA ASP A 430 -12.78 7.90 -27.16
C ASP A 430 -12.97 8.99 -26.08
N GLY A 431 -11.87 9.63 -25.70
CA GLY A 431 -11.87 10.64 -24.63
C GLY A 431 -11.77 10.07 -23.22
N THR A 432 -11.56 8.76 -23.05
CA THR A 432 -11.30 8.14 -21.75
C THR A 432 -9.86 7.68 -21.62
N GLU A 433 -9.31 7.78 -20.42
CA GLU A 433 -8.01 7.21 -20.06
C GLU A 433 -8.11 5.69 -19.90
N GLN A 434 -6.96 5.04 -19.86
CA GLN A 434 -6.85 3.58 -19.71
C GLN A 434 -6.12 3.23 -18.43
N PRO A 435 -6.51 2.13 -17.77
CA PRO A 435 -5.82 1.69 -16.58
C PRO A 435 -4.40 1.23 -16.91
N LEU A 436 -3.50 1.43 -15.96
CA LEU A 436 -2.16 0.83 -15.96
C LEU A 436 -2.23 -0.70 -15.89
N TRP A 437 -3.27 -1.20 -15.21
CA TRP A 437 -3.49 -2.62 -14.98
C TRP A 437 -4.95 -2.90 -14.67
N SER A 438 -5.46 -4.07 -15.09
CA SER A 438 -6.80 -4.52 -14.72
C SER A 438 -6.81 -5.98 -14.24
N TRP A 439 -7.68 -6.29 -13.26
CA TRP A 439 -7.92 -7.66 -12.79
C TRP A 439 -9.31 -8.14 -13.20
N THR A 440 -9.34 -9.22 -13.97
CA THR A 440 -10.56 -9.97 -14.31
C THR A 440 -10.26 -11.47 -14.20
N PRO A 441 -10.72 -12.17 -13.15
CA PRO A 441 -11.72 -11.76 -12.15
C PRO A 441 -11.23 -10.70 -11.15
N SER A 442 -12.18 -10.04 -10.49
CA SER A 442 -11.94 -9.00 -9.48
C SER A 442 -11.30 -9.59 -8.22
N ILE A 443 -10.31 -8.87 -7.67
CA ILE A 443 -9.67 -9.16 -6.37
C ILE A 443 -10.32 -8.37 -5.23
N ALA A 444 -11.18 -7.40 -5.58
CA ALA A 444 -11.77 -6.39 -4.70
C ALA A 444 -10.69 -5.60 -3.94
N PRO A 445 -9.87 -4.78 -4.64
CA PRO A 445 -8.70 -4.11 -4.06
C PRO A 445 -9.10 -3.06 -3.01
N SER A 446 -8.29 -2.82 -1.99
CA SER A 446 -8.68 -2.03 -0.82
C SER A 446 -7.70 -0.93 -0.44
N GLY A 447 -6.75 -1.19 0.45
CA GLY A 447 -5.67 -0.27 0.79
C GLY A 447 -4.60 -0.24 -0.30
N LEU A 448 -3.98 0.92 -0.48
CA LEU A 448 -2.90 1.15 -1.43
C LEU A 448 -1.73 1.83 -0.74
N ALA A 449 -0.55 1.22 -0.81
CA ALA A 449 0.72 1.83 -0.41
C ALA A 449 1.71 1.81 -1.57
N LEU A 450 2.44 2.90 -1.75
CA LEU A 450 3.71 2.90 -2.47
C LEU A 450 4.81 2.63 -1.45
N TYR A 451 5.69 1.69 -1.74
CA TYR A 451 6.75 1.31 -0.81
C TYR A 451 8.07 2.02 -1.14
N ASP A 452 8.56 2.83 -0.20
CA ASP A 452 9.89 3.43 -0.20
C ASP A 452 10.69 3.12 1.10
N GLY A 453 10.19 2.19 1.91
CA GLY A 453 10.76 1.80 3.20
C GLY A 453 12.06 0.98 3.10
N HIS A 454 12.92 1.08 4.11
CA HIS A 454 14.23 0.42 4.09
C HIS A 454 14.21 -1.06 4.51
N GLN A 455 13.12 -1.58 5.10
CA GLN A 455 13.07 -2.97 5.57
C GLN A 455 12.95 -4.01 4.45
N PHE A 456 12.55 -3.59 3.25
CA PHE A 456 12.47 -4.49 2.09
C PHE A 456 13.09 -3.79 0.88
N PRO A 457 14.43 -3.77 0.75
CA PRO A 457 15.11 -3.05 -0.35
C PRO A 457 14.62 -3.47 -1.74
N HIS A 458 14.25 -4.74 -1.91
CA HIS A 458 13.73 -5.28 -3.18
C HIS A 458 12.26 -4.90 -3.46
N TRP A 459 11.57 -4.23 -2.54
CA TRP A 459 10.21 -3.71 -2.71
C TRP A 459 10.15 -2.23 -3.08
N GLN A 460 11.29 -1.55 -3.12
CA GLN A 460 11.40 -0.11 -3.43
C GLN A 460 10.70 0.25 -4.74
N GLY A 461 9.79 1.23 -4.69
CA GLY A 461 9.01 1.72 -5.82
C GLY A 461 7.81 0.85 -6.22
N ASN A 462 7.56 -0.27 -5.53
CA ASN A 462 6.43 -1.15 -5.81
C ASN A 462 5.16 -0.67 -5.09
N LEU A 463 4.01 -1.02 -5.65
CA LEU A 463 2.71 -0.81 -5.01
C LEU A 463 2.30 -2.06 -4.22
N PHE A 464 1.64 -1.86 -3.09
CA PHE A 464 1.02 -2.92 -2.29
C PHE A 464 -0.48 -2.65 -2.22
N VAL A 465 -1.25 -3.59 -2.75
CA VAL A 465 -2.70 -3.49 -2.89
C VAL A 465 -3.35 -4.54 -2.01
N GLY A 466 -4.03 -4.13 -0.94
CA GLY A 466 -4.83 -5.05 -0.14
C GLY A 466 -5.97 -5.63 -0.97
N ALA A 467 -6.37 -6.88 -0.72
CA ALA A 467 -7.45 -7.53 -1.46
C ALA A 467 -8.48 -8.15 -0.51
N LEU A 468 -9.74 -7.73 -0.69
CA LEU A 468 -10.86 -8.19 0.13
C LEU A 468 -11.36 -9.56 -0.32
N ALA A 469 -11.49 -9.82 -1.63
CA ALA A 469 -12.01 -11.08 -2.12
C ALA A 469 -10.93 -12.17 -2.18
N ASN A 470 -9.70 -11.80 -2.57
CA ASN A 470 -8.57 -12.73 -2.66
C ASN A 470 -7.89 -13.01 -1.31
N LYS A 471 -8.19 -12.23 -0.26
CA LYS A 471 -7.66 -12.42 1.09
C LYS A 471 -6.13 -12.41 1.16
N SER A 472 -5.54 -11.38 0.58
CA SER A 472 -4.09 -11.25 0.38
C SER A 472 -3.69 -9.79 0.17
N VAL A 473 -2.39 -9.54 0.01
CA VAL A 473 -1.86 -8.29 -0.53
C VAL A 473 -1.18 -8.58 -1.86
N HIS A 474 -1.42 -7.76 -2.87
CA HIS A 474 -0.73 -7.85 -4.15
C HIS A 474 0.43 -6.86 -4.20
N ARG A 475 1.66 -7.36 -4.36
CA ARG A 475 2.82 -6.53 -4.70
C ARG A 475 2.83 -6.34 -6.21
N VAL A 476 2.63 -5.11 -6.65
CA VAL A 476 2.58 -4.73 -8.06
C VAL A 476 3.85 -3.97 -8.41
N VAL A 477 4.66 -4.54 -9.30
CA VAL A 477 5.95 -3.99 -9.69
C VAL A 477 5.76 -2.99 -10.82
N LEU A 478 6.17 -1.75 -10.58
CA LEU A 478 6.17 -0.68 -11.57
C LEU A 478 7.56 -0.51 -12.19
N ARG A 479 7.65 -0.58 -13.52
CA ARG A 479 8.86 -0.22 -14.27
C ARG A 479 8.49 0.72 -15.39
N GLU A 480 9.19 1.85 -15.49
CA GLU A 480 8.96 2.87 -16.53
C GLU A 480 7.48 3.30 -16.64
N GLY A 481 6.79 3.39 -15.49
CA GLY A 481 5.37 3.77 -15.43
C GLY A 481 4.38 2.70 -15.89
N ARG A 482 4.81 1.44 -16.04
CA ARG A 482 3.95 0.29 -16.39
C ARG A 482 4.02 -0.79 -15.33
N VAL A 483 2.91 -1.50 -15.14
CA VAL A 483 2.90 -2.72 -14.35
C VAL A 483 3.53 -3.86 -15.15
N VAL A 484 4.58 -4.47 -14.59
CA VAL A 484 5.27 -5.60 -15.22
C VAL A 484 5.03 -6.93 -14.50
N GLU A 485 4.61 -6.89 -13.25
CA GLU A 485 4.38 -8.06 -12.41
C GLU A 485 3.37 -7.76 -11.31
N SER A 486 2.57 -8.76 -10.92
CA SER A 486 1.72 -8.75 -9.73
C SER A 486 1.88 -10.07 -8.99
N GLU A 487 2.46 -10.01 -7.80
CA GLU A 487 2.67 -11.16 -6.92
C GLU A 487 1.70 -11.11 -5.75
N ARG A 488 1.15 -12.26 -5.34
CA ARG A 488 0.28 -12.38 -4.18
C ARG A 488 1.09 -12.72 -2.93
N LEU A 489 1.03 -11.86 -1.92
CA LEU A 489 1.69 -11.99 -0.62
C LEU A 489 0.67 -12.15 0.51
N PHE A 490 1.15 -12.64 1.66
CA PHE A 490 0.41 -12.76 2.92
C PHE A 490 -0.89 -13.58 2.83
N SER A 491 -0.97 -14.51 1.87
CA SER A 491 -2.14 -15.38 1.69
C SER A 491 -2.32 -16.37 2.83
N GLU A 492 -1.23 -16.67 3.55
CA GLU A 492 -1.20 -17.51 4.76
C GLU A 492 -2.05 -16.94 5.90
N LEU A 493 -2.39 -15.65 5.87
CA LEU A 493 -3.33 -15.06 6.83
C LEU A 493 -4.75 -15.58 6.65
N GLY A 494 -5.18 -15.86 5.41
CA GLY A 494 -6.55 -16.28 5.10
C GLY A 494 -7.62 -15.21 5.39
N GLU A 495 -7.21 -13.95 5.57
CA GLU A 495 -8.03 -12.82 6.00
C GLU A 495 -8.30 -11.83 4.87
N ARG A 496 -9.47 -11.18 4.90
CA ARG A 496 -9.78 -10.07 4.00
C ARG A 496 -8.91 -8.87 4.40
N ILE A 497 -8.07 -8.35 3.51
CA ILE A 497 -7.21 -7.21 3.84
C ILE A 497 -7.93 -5.90 3.46
N ARG A 498 -8.11 -4.99 4.42
CA ARG A 498 -8.81 -3.71 4.29
C ARG A 498 -7.87 -2.56 3.97
N ASP A 499 -6.78 -2.42 4.70
CA ASP A 499 -5.82 -1.34 4.46
C ASP A 499 -4.40 -1.90 4.45
N VAL A 500 -3.53 -1.22 3.72
CA VAL A 500 -2.09 -1.48 3.66
C VAL A 500 -1.42 -0.12 3.70
N ARG A 501 -0.58 0.11 4.70
CA ARG A 501 0.21 1.34 4.83
C ARG A 501 1.67 0.99 5.03
N GLN A 502 2.56 1.79 4.44
CA GLN A 502 3.95 1.78 4.89
C GLN A 502 4.04 2.56 6.21
N GLY A 503 4.58 1.90 7.22
CA GLY A 503 4.95 2.52 8.47
C GLY A 503 6.26 3.29 8.35
N PRO A 504 6.46 4.27 9.22
CA PRO A 504 7.65 5.11 9.16
C PRO A 504 8.93 4.42 9.63
N ASP A 505 8.80 3.27 10.27
CA ASP A 505 9.89 2.35 10.58
C ASP A 505 10.30 1.49 9.37
N GLY A 506 9.63 1.67 8.22
CA GLY A 506 9.87 0.94 6.98
C GLY A 506 9.12 -0.40 6.88
N ALA A 507 8.30 -0.77 7.88
CA ALA A 507 7.45 -1.96 7.83
C ALA A 507 6.19 -1.70 6.99
N LEU A 508 5.48 -2.76 6.60
CA LEU A 508 4.09 -2.66 6.15
C LEU A 508 3.15 -2.91 7.32
N TYR A 509 2.04 -2.17 7.37
CA TYR A 509 0.98 -2.35 8.35
C TYR A 509 -0.32 -2.71 7.61
N LEU A 510 -0.99 -3.77 8.07
CA LEU A 510 -2.19 -4.31 7.47
C LEU A 510 -3.37 -4.21 8.43
N LEU A 511 -4.55 -3.84 7.92
CA LEU A 511 -5.83 -3.99 8.62
C LEU A 511 -6.64 -5.13 8.01
N THR A 512 -7.30 -5.95 8.84
CA THR A 512 -8.22 -6.99 8.37
C THR A 512 -9.69 -6.55 8.43
N ASP A 513 -10.49 -6.92 7.43
CA ASP A 513 -11.92 -6.56 7.30
C ASP A 513 -12.82 -7.62 7.95
N SER A 514 -12.92 -7.60 9.30
CA SER A 514 -13.76 -8.51 10.10
C SER A 514 -14.27 -7.82 11.37
N ALA A 515 -15.28 -8.41 12.02
CA ALA A 515 -15.78 -7.94 13.32
C ALA A 515 -14.76 -8.15 14.47
N ASP A 516 -13.82 -9.06 14.28
CA ASP A 516 -12.64 -9.26 15.14
C ASP A 516 -11.40 -8.97 14.30
N GLY A 517 -11.29 -7.71 13.88
CA GLY A 517 -10.25 -7.19 13.02
C GLY A 517 -8.93 -6.99 13.75
N ARG A 518 -7.84 -7.02 13.00
CA ARG A 518 -6.48 -6.91 13.52
C ARG A 518 -5.69 -5.82 12.83
N LEU A 519 -4.80 -5.20 13.59
CA LEU A 519 -3.68 -4.41 13.09
C LEU A 519 -2.43 -5.30 13.11
N LEU A 520 -1.88 -5.58 11.93
CA LEU A 520 -0.70 -6.42 11.75
C LEU A 520 0.48 -5.56 11.29
N ARG A 521 1.68 -5.90 11.76
CA ARG A 521 2.94 -5.30 11.31
C ARG A 521 3.77 -6.37 10.60
N VAL A 522 4.13 -6.11 9.36
CA VAL A 522 4.99 -6.95 8.53
C VAL A 522 6.37 -6.29 8.44
N SER A 523 7.36 -6.91 9.07
CA SER A 523 8.76 -6.46 9.04
C SER A 523 9.67 -7.44 8.34
N GLY A 524 10.80 -6.96 7.83
CA GLY A 524 11.86 -7.83 7.32
C GLY A 524 12.35 -8.76 8.43
N GLN A 525 12.78 -9.98 8.07
CA GLN A 525 13.52 -10.79 9.01
C GLN A 525 14.90 -10.17 9.22
N VAL A 526 15.12 -9.59 10.40
CA VAL A 526 16.47 -9.26 10.87
C VAL A 526 17.20 -10.59 11.08
N PRO A 527 18.28 -10.89 10.33
CA PRO A 527 19.05 -12.10 10.56
C PRO A 527 19.58 -12.11 12.00
N GLU A 528 19.62 -13.28 12.63
CA GLU A 528 19.99 -13.42 14.06
C GLU A 528 21.44 -12.99 14.33
N GLN A 529 22.29 -13.09 13.30
CA GLN A 529 23.62 -12.52 13.23
C GLN A 529 23.55 -11.23 12.41
N ALA A 530 24.27 -10.16 12.80
CA ALA A 530 24.47 -8.99 11.97
C ALA A 530 25.22 -9.42 10.68
N GLN A 531 24.47 -9.88 9.67
CA GLN A 531 25.04 -10.47 8.47
C GLN A 531 25.81 -9.41 7.68
N ALA A 532 26.84 -9.89 6.96
CA ALA A 532 27.94 -9.14 6.41
C ALA A 532 27.54 -7.78 5.82
N MET A 533 28.19 -6.72 6.30
CA MET A 533 28.38 -5.47 5.57
C MET A 533 28.95 -5.83 4.21
N THR A 534 28.12 -6.09 3.20
CA THR A 534 28.59 -6.63 1.92
C THR A 534 28.61 -5.47 0.94
N LEU A 535 29.77 -5.21 0.35
CA LEU A 535 29.98 -4.15 -0.62
C LEU A 535 30.48 -4.77 -1.92
N THR A 536 29.94 -4.31 -3.06
CA THR A 536 30.48 -4.58 -4.38
C THR A 536 31.90 -4.01 -4.52
N ALA A 537 32.63 -4.43 -5.56
CA ALA A 537 33.98 -3.91 -5.81
C ALA A 537 33.99 -2.38 -6.03
N GLU A 538 32.97 -1.85 -6.70
CA GLU A 538 32.81 -0.41 -6.95
C GLU A 538 32.51 0.35 -5.66
N GLU A 539 31.59 -0.17 -4.83
CA GLU A 539 31.29 0.43 -3.53
C GLU A 539 32.48 0.39 -2.58
N LEU A 540 33.27 -0.70 -2.57
CA LEU A 540 34.51 -0.78 -1.80
C LEU A 540 35.52 0.30 -2.22
N ALA A 541 35.66 0.55 -3.53
CA ALA A 541 36.54 1.60 -4.03
C ALA A 541 36.04 2.98 -3.60
N TRP A 542 34.72 3.21 -3.68
CA TRP A 542 34.08 4.44 -3.21
C TRP A 542 34.31 4.67 -1.70
N VAL A 543 34.09 3.65 -0.87
CA VAL A 543 34.35 3.71 0.58
C VAL A 543 35.83 4.02 0.85
N GLY A 544 36.75 3.37 0.14
CA GLY A 544 38.19 3.61 0.29
C GLY A 544 38.61 5.03 -0.02
N GLU A 545 38.02 5.63 -1.06
CA GLU A 545 38.26 7.03 -1.39
C GLU A 545 37.71 7.99 -0.31
N ARG A 546 36.57 7.66 0.31
CA ARG A 546 36.01 8.45 1.42
C ARG A 546 36.89 8.41 2.66
N ILE A 547 37.30 7.22 3.09
CA ILE A 547 38.21 7.05 4.23
C ILE A 547 39.54 7.77 3.94
N PHE A 548 40.11 7.61 2.74
CA PHE A 548 41.34 8.30 2.34
C PHE A 548 41.20 9.84 2.41
N ARG A 549 40.07 10.40 2.00
CA ARG A 549 39.83 11.85 2.12
C ARG A 549 39.69 12.30 3.56
N ASN A 550 39.04 11.52 4.41
CA ASN A 550 38.84 11.88 5.81
C ASN A 550 40.15 11.81 6.61
N GLU A 551 40.90 10.73 6.44
CA GLU A 551 42.10 10.44 7.22
C GLU A 551 43.33 11.15 6.66
N CYS A 552 43.46 11.19 5.33
CA CYS A 552 44.65 11.72 4.67
C CYS A 552 44.45 13.07 3.98
N ALA A 553 43.24 13.66 4.00
CA ALA A 553 42.89 14.82 3.18
C ALA A 553 43.19 14.61 1.68
N GLY A 554 43.18 13.35 1.21
CA GLY A 554 43.54 12.98 -0.16
C GLY A 554 45.05 13.03 -0.48
N ARG A 555 45.91 13.26 0.52
CA ARG A 555 47.36 13.40 0.34
C ARG A 555 48.08 12.06 0.53
N HIS A 556 48.84 11.65 -0.48
CA HIS A 556 49.53 10.35 -0.48
C HIS A 556 50.62 10.28 0.60
N GLU A 557 51.20 11.42 0.96
CA GLU A 557 52.24 11.51 1.99
C GLU A 557 51.72 11.08 3.37
N CYS A 558 50.41 11.20 3.61
CA CYS A 558 49.77 10.86 4.87
C CYS A 558 49.55 9.35 5.06
N LEU A 559 49.67 8.53 4.00
CA LEU A 559 49.54 7.07 4.10
C LEU A 559 50.67 6.43 4.91
N VAL A 560 51.78 7.13 5.11
CA VAL A 560 52.91 6.66 5.90
C VAL A 560 53.44 7.85 6.68
N HIS A 561 53.10 7.89 7.98
CA HIS A 561 53.42 9.00 8.87
C HIS A 561 53.80 8.51 10.27
N TRP A 562 54.65 9.25 10.97
CA TRP A 562 55.01 8.96 12.37
C TRP A 562 54.98 10.28 13.16
N ASN A 563 53.95 10.44 14.02
CA ASN A 563 53.78 11.66 14.78
C ASN A 563 54.88 11.80 15.85
N GLU A 564 55.17 13.04 16.23
CA GLU A 564 56.09 13.32 17.32
C GLU A 564 55.46 12.89 18.66
N GLY A 565 56.19 12.08 19.44
CA GLY A 565 55.72 11.53 20.72
C GLY A 565 55.01 10.17 20.63
N GLU A 566 54.83 9.60 19.44
CA GLU A 566 54.32 8.24 19.27
C GLU A 566 55.47 7.22 19.16
N ALA A 567 55.26 6.01 19.68
CA ALA A 567 56.24 4.92 19.63
C ALA A 567 56.18 4.09 18.33
N PHE A 568 55.31 4.46 17.39
CA PHE A 568 55.04 3.69 16.17
C PHE A 568 54.66 4.61 15.00
N PRO A 569 54.92 4.21 13.74
CA PRO A 569 54.32 4.80 12.57
C PRO A 569 52.85 4.39 12.41
N SER A 570 52.08 5.27 11.79
CA SER A 570 50.72 5.05 11.36
C SER A 570 50.68 4.88 9.84
N LEU A 571 50.08 3.79 9.38
CA LEU A 571 50.19 3.30 8.01
C LEU A 571 48.82 3.09 7.37
N GLY A 572 48.72 3.39 6.08
CA GLY A 572 47.53 3.20 5.26
C GLY A 572 46.38 4.13 5.61
N ILE A 573 45.25 3.92 4.94
CA ILE A 573 44.02 4.71 5.15
C ILE A 573 43.34 4.37 6.48
N GLY A 574 43.68 3.26 7.11
CA GLY A 574 43.12 2.82 8.39
C GLY A 574 43.94 3.22 9.61
N HIS A 575 45.02 3.99 9.44
CA HIS A 575 45.97 4.32 10.52
C HIS A 575 46.51 3.08 11.25
N PHE A 576 46.81 2.02 10.50
CA PHE A 576 47.30 0.75 11.01
C PHE A 576 48.63 0.94 11.73
N ILE A 577 48.73 0.34 12.91
CA ILE A 577 49.86 0.50 13.83
C ILE A 577 50.85 -0.63 13.60
N TRP A 578 52.13 -0.30 13.56
CA TRP A 578 53.23 -1.25 13.49
C TRP A 578 54.31 -0.88 14.52
N TYR A 579 54.54 -1.71 15.53
CA TYR A 579 55.57 -1.44 16.52
C TYR A 579 56.95 -1.86 16.02
N PRO A 580 58.02 -1.14 16.44
CA PRO A 580 59.38 -1.64 16.31
C PRO A 580 59.55 -3.00 17.02
N GLU A 581 60.53 -3.79 16.57
CA GLU A 581 60.84 -5.08 17.19
C GLU A 581 61.08 -4.94 18.71
N GLY A 582 60.35 -5.73 19.50
CA GLY A 582 60.46 -5.74 20.97
C GLY A 582 59.68 -4.64 21.69
N GLU A 583 59.05 -3.71 20.97
CA GLU A 583 58.19 -2.67 21.53
C GLU A 583 56.73 -3.13 21.56
N SER A 584 55.99 -2.71 22.59
CA SER A 584 54.54 -2.87 22.65
C SER A 584 53.93 -1.67 23.36
N GLY A 585 52.68 -1.34 23.04
CA GLY A 585 52.04 -0.15 23.60
C GLY A 585 50.57 -0.36 23.92
N ARG A 586 49.94 0.73 24.34
CA ARG A 586 48.52 0.77 24.73
C ARG A 586 47.54 0.47 23.58
N PHE A 587 48.01 0.51 22.34
CA PHE A 587 47.18 0.34 21.16
C PHE A 587 47.46 -1.00 20.50
N THR A 588 46.44 -1.60 19.91
CA THR A 588 46.56 -2.90 19.24
C THR A 588 47.32 -2.75 17.91
N GLU A 589 48.41 -3.48 17.79
CA GLU A 589 49.14 -3.60 16.52
C GLU A 589 48.25 -4.23 15.44
N SER A 590 48.22 -3.65 14.25
CA SER A 590 47.27 -4.06 13.20
C SER A 590 47.85 -4.11 11.79
N PHE A 591 49.01 -3.50 11.56
CA PHE A 591 49.64 -3.51 10.25
C PHE A 591 50.16 -4.88 9.80
N PRO A 592 50.80 -5.71 10.65
CA PRO A 592 51.21 -7.06 10.26
C PRO A 592 50.03 -7.92 9.80
N ALA A 593 48.91 -7.87 10.54
CA ALA A 593 47.69 -8.59 10.18
C ALA A 593 47.08 -8.11 8.84
N LEU A 594 47.25 -6.84 8.48
CA LEU A 594 46.87 -6.33 7.16
C LEU A 594 47.78 -6.90 6.06
N LEU A 595 49.09 -7.00 6.30
CA LEU A 595 50.02 -7.60 5.34
C LEU A 595 49.68 -9.08 5.10
N ASP A 596 49.43 -9.85 6.16
CA ASP A 596 48.98 -11.24 6.08
C ASP A 596 47.69 -11.35 5.24
N PHE A 597 46.72 -10.48 5.55
CA PHE A 597 45.46 -10.41 4.82
C PHE A 597 45.63 -10.15 3.32
N MET A 598 46.57 -9.27 2.95
CA MET A 598 46.90 -8.94 1.57
C MET A 598 47.56 -10.12 0.85
N VAL A 599 48.56 -10.76 1.49
CA VAL A 599 49.28 -11.92 0.94
C VAL A 599 48.33 -13.10 0.72
N ASP A 600 47.46 -13.40 1.68
CA ASP A 600 46.46 -14.47 1.58
C ASP A 600 45.49 -14.28 0.40
N ARG A 601 45.36 -13.05 -0.10
CA ARG A 601 44.51 -12.68 -1.24
C ARG A 601 45.30 -12.37 -2.51
N GLY A 602 46.57 -12.79 -2.55
CA GLY A 602 47.41 -12.77 -3.75
C GLY A 602 48.10 -11.44 -4.04
N VAL A 603 48.14 -10.50 -3.09
CA VAL A 603 48.94 -9.27 -3.24
C VAL A 603 50.42 -9.61 -3.08
N GLN A 604 51.24 -9.18 -4.04
CA GLN A 604 52.70 -9.34 -3.97
C GLN A 604 53.32 -8.20 -3.17
N LEU A 605 54.01 -8.52 -2.08
CA LEU A 605 54.76 -7.55 -1.28
C LEU A 605 56.19 -7.40 -1.81
N PRO A 606 56.82 -6.21 -1.71
CA PRO A 606 58.25 -6.05 -1.92
C PRO A 606 59.06 -6.96 -0.97
N GLY A 607 60.19 -7.51 -1.43
CA GLY A 607 60.97 -8.49 -0.64
C GLY A 607 61.35 -8.02 0.77
N TRP A 608 61.75 -6.75 0.91
CA TRP A 608 62.06 -6.16 2.23
C TRP A 608 60.85 -6.12 3.17
N LEU A 609 59.64 -5.93 2.61
CA LEU A 609 58.39 -5.88 3.38
C LEU A 609 57.93 -7.28 3.78
N GLU A 610 58.20 -8.29 2.94
CA GLU A 610 57.97 -9.70 3.28
C GLU A 610 58.87 -10.15 4.44
N ASP A 611 60.16 -9.76 4.41
CA ASP A 611 61.09 -10.02 5.52
C ASP A 611 60.62 -9.32 6.80
N ALA A 612 60.29 -8.01 6.70
CA ALA A 612 59.84 -7.21 7.84
C ALA A 612 58.49 -7.69 8.42
N ARG A 613 57.59 -8.25 7.61
CA ARG A 613 56.30 -8.81 8.07
C ARG A 613 56.46 -9.82 9.20
N THR A 614 57.56 -10.56 9.21
CA THR A 614 57.86 -11.58 10.23
C THR A 614 58.78 -11.11 11.36
N GLN A 615 59.42 -9.95 11.20
CA GLN A 615 60.49 -9.45 12.10
C GLN A 615 60.10 -8.18 12.86
N GLY A 616 59.03 -7.47 12.47
CA GLY A 616 58.59 -6.21 13.08
C GLY A 616 58.91 -5.00 12.19
N ALA A 617 58.52 -3.80 12.63
CA ALA A 617 58.74 -2.59 11.83
C ALA A 617 60.26 -2.39 11.58
N PRO A 618 60.70 -2.14 10.34
CA PRO A 618 62.12 -2.08 10.00
C PRO A 618 62.83 -0.85 10.57
N TRP A 619 62.09 0.07 11.19
CA TRP A 619 62.62 1.30 11.78
C TRP A 619 62.64 1.18 13.31
N PRO A 620 63.80 1.33 13.94
CA PRO A 620 63.92 1.19 15.41
C PRO A 620 63.24 2.35 16.16
N ASP A 621 63.18 3.54 15.56
CA ASP A 621 62.53 4.71 16.14
C ASP A 621 62.12 5.72 15.05
N ARG A 622 61.45 6.81 15.47
CA ARG A 622 61.05 7.91 14.58
C ARG A 622 62.25 8.57 13.90
N ALA A 623 63.41 8.65 14.53
CA ALA A 623 64.60 9.23 13.91
C ALA A 623 65.16 8.32 12.81
N GLY A 624 65.08 6.99 12.95
CA GLY A 624 65.36 6.00 11.89
C GLY A 624 64.36 6.10 10.73
N PHE A 625 63.08 6.26 11.04
CA PHE A 625 62.03 6.52 10.05
C PHE A 625 62.17 7.87 9.35
N LEU A 626 62.64 8.91 10.06
CA LEU A 626 62.85 10.26 9.51
C LEU A 626 64.24 10.48 8.89
N SER A 627 65.24 9.70 9.23
CA SER A 627 66.56 9.75 8.56
C SER A 627 66.55 9.02 7.23
N SER A 628 65.61 8.11 7.04
CA SER A 628 65.32 7.43 5.76
C SER A 628 64.44 8.25 4.80
N SER A 629 64.12 9.52 5.08
CA SER A 629 62.75 10.05 4.84
C SER A 629 62.40 10.94 3.64
N SER A 630 63.24 11.13 2.62
CA SER A 630 62.75 11.83 1.41
C SER A 630 63.10 11.18 0.08
N ALA A 631 63.89 10.10 0.08
CA ALA A 631 64.24 9.37 -1.14
C ALA A 631 64.59 7.89 -0.96
N THR A 632 64.17 7.18 0.09
CA THR A 632 64.23 5.71 0.04
C THR A 632 63.12 5.17 -0.86
N ASP A 633 63.51 4.29 -1.77
CA ASP A 633 62.57 3.56 -2.62
C ASP A 633 61.58 2.75 -1.78
N GLU A 634 61.94 2.36 -0.55
CA GLU A 634 61.09 1.58 0.37
C GLU A 634 59.88 2.35 0.90
N VAL A 635 60.04 3.55 1.48
CA VAL A 635 58.89 4.34 1.98
C VAL A 635 58.01 4.82 0.82
N LYS A 636 58.62 5.16 -0.33
CA LYS A 636 57.87 5.50 -1.54
C LYS A 636 57.11 4.30 -2.09
N ALA A 637 57.74 3.13 -2.15
CA ALA A 637 57.11 1.88 -2.55
C ALA A 637 55.99 1.48 -1.57
N LEU A 638 56.19 1.68 -0.27
CA LEU A 638 55.16 1.41 0.75
C LEU A 638 53.96 2.34 0.57
N ARG A 639 54.17 3.64 0.34
CA ARG A 639 53.08 4.57 0.03
C ARG A 639 52.34 4.19 -1.25
N ALA A 640 53.06 3.81 -2.31
CA ALA A 640 52.48 3.38 -3.57
C ALA A 640 51.65 2.10 -3.38
N LEU A 641 52.22 1.09 -2.71
CA LEU A 641 51.54 -0.15 -2.36
C LEU A 641 50.26 0.13 -1.56
N LEU A 642 50.33 0.96 -0.52
CA LEU A 642 49.18 1.31 0.30
C LEU A 642 48.14 2.15 -0.47
N TYR A 643 48.53 2.90 -1.48
CA TYR A 643 47.58 3.61 -2.34
C TYR A 643 46.88 2.67 -3.33
N GLU A 644 47.62 1.75 -3.94
CA GLU A 644 47.10 0.78 -4.91
C GLU A 644 46.23 -0.29 -4.24
N THR A 645 46.57 -0.66 -3.00
CA THR A 645 45.86 -1.69 -2.22
C THR A 645 44.75 -1.14 -1.32
N ARG A 646 44.29 0.10 -1.54
CA ARG A 646 43.21 0.72 -0.73
C ARG A 646 41.96 -0.16 -0.65
N GLY A 647 41.58 -0.83 -1.73
CA GLY A 647 40.46 -1.77 -1.72
C GLY A 647 40.62 -2.94 -0.73
N TYR A 648 41.84 -3.46 -0.59
CA TYR A 648 42.16 -4.50 0.40
C TYR A 648 42.14 -3.95 1.84
N GLN A 649 42.64 -2.73 2.04
CA GLN A 649 42.55 -2.05 3.35
C GLN A 649 41.10 -1.84 3.77
N VAL A 650 40.23 -1.42 2.85
CA VAL A 650 38.78 -1.28 3.13
C VAL A 650 38.18 -2.62 3.53
N ARG A 651 38.45 -3.70 2.78
CA ARG A 651 37.96 -5.05 3.14
C ARG A 651 38.47 -5.51 4.51
N PHE A 652 39.73 -5.24 4.83
CA PHE A 652 40.29 -5.56 6.13
C PHE A 652 39.59 -4.79 7.27
N ILE A 653 39.35 -3.49 7.07
CA ILE A 653 38.59 -2.65 8.02
C ILE A 653 37.15 -3.16 8.15
N GLN A 654 36.53 -3.56 7.04
CA GLN A 654 35.17 -4.11 6.99
C GLN A 654 35.07 -5.41 7.80
N GLU A 655 35.99 -6.36 7.61
CA GLU A 655 36.01 -7.61 8.38
C GLU A 655 36.25 -7.36 9.88
N ARG A 656 37.09 -6.38 10.22
CA ARG A 656 37.31 -5.98 11.62
C ARG A 656 36.06 -5.36 12.22
N ALA A 657 35.46 -4.39 11.52
CA ALA A 657 34.24 -3.72 11.96
C ALA A 657 33.07 -4.72 12.10
N ALA A 658 32.94 -5.70 11.21
CA ALA A 658 31.90 -6.74 11.30
C ALA A 658 31.98 -7.51 12.62
N ARG A 659 33.19 -7.88 13.07
CA ARG A 659 33.40 -8.51 14.38
C ARG A 659 33.03 -7.58 15.53
N SER A 660 33.36 -6.30 15.41
CA SER A 660 33.02 -5.27 16.40
C SER A 660 31.51 -5.08 16.59
N LEU A 661 30.71 -5.21 15.52
CA LEU A 661 29.26 -5.02 15.59
C LEU A 661 28.58 -6.02 16.53
N GLU A 662 28.96 -7.30 16.47
CA GLU A 662 28.42 -8.33 17.37
C GLU A 662 28.82 -8.08 18.82
N THR A 663 30.05 -7.64 19.08
CA THR A 663 30.50 -7.25 20.42
C THR A 663 29.66 -6.08 20.96
N VAL A 664 29.36 -5.09 20.13
CA VAL A 664 28.50 -3.95 20.48
C VAL A 664 27.08 -4.39 20.82
N VAL A 665 26.48 -5.32 20.06
CA VAL A 665 25.15 -5.87 20.36
C VAL A 665 25.16 -6.61 21.70
N ASN A 666 26.16 -7.46 21.93
CA ASN A 666 26.22 -8.29 23.15
C ASN A 666 26.43 -7.45 24.42
N ALA A 667 27.21 -6.36 24.31
CA ALA A 667 27.45 -5.43 25.40
C ALA A 667 26.25 -4.51 25.72
N ALA A 668 25.27 -4.41 24.82
CA ALA A 668 24.08 -3.61 25.06
C ALA A 668 23.15 -4.23 26.13
N PRO A 669 22.37 -3.40 26.86
CA PRO A 669 21.33 -3.89 27.76
C PRO A 669 20.39 -4.85 27.04
N GLU A 670 19.99 -5.95 27.71
CA GLU A 670 19.22 -7.04 27.10
C GLU A 670 17.96 -6.55 26.38
N ALA A 671 17.20 -5.63 27.01
CA ALA A 671 16.01 -5.02 26.44
C ALA A 671 16.25 -4.17 25.17
N GLN A 672 17.49 -3.78 24.88
CA GLN A 672 17.87 -2.95 23.73
C GLN A 672 18.55 -3.75 22.61
N ARG A 673 18.93 -5.01 22.85
CA ARG A 673 19.70 -5.82 21.89
C ARG A 673 18.98 -5.99 20.55
N SER A 674 17.68 -6.25 20.57
CA SER A 674 16.86 -6.40 19.36
C SER A 674 16.82 -5.10 18.54
N VAL A 675 16.62 -3.96 19.20
CA VAL A 675 16.57 -2.63 18.57
C VAL A 675 17.93 -2.24 17.99
N ILE A 676 19.03 -2.53 18.70
CA ILE A 676 20.38 -2.25 18.22
C ILE A 676 20.72 -3.15 17.02
N ARG A 677 20.33 -4.43 17.06
CA ARG A 677 20.51 -5.34 15.92
C ARG A 677 19.73 -4.86 14.70
N GLU A 678 18.48 -4.45 14.88
CA GLU A 678 17.67 -3.81 13.82
C GLU A 678 18.40 -2.59 13.25
N ARG A 679 18.86 -1.65 14.10
CA ARG A 679 19.57 -0.43 13.64
C ARG A 679 20.83 -0.75 12.85
N LEU A 680 21.62 -1.72 13.29
CA LEU A 680 22.80 -2.20 12.58
C LEU A 680 22.45 -2.84 11.25
N TRP A 681 21.42 -3.68 11.23
CA TRP A 681 20.93 -4.30 10.01
C TRP A 681 20.44 -3.25 9.01
N GLN A 682 19.66 -2.26 9.46
CA GLN A 682 19.18 -1.13 8.64
C GLN A 682 20.33 -0.33 8.03
N LEU A 683 21.38 -0.03 8.80
CA LEU A 683 22.58 0.65 8.31
C LEU A 683 23.40 -0.25 7.38
N GLY A 684 23.38 -1.57 7.59
CA GLY A 684 24.05 -2.54 6.73
C GLY A 684 23.41 -2.74 5.36
N GLN A 685 22.18 -2.23 5.13
CA GLN A 685 21.47 -2.39 3.85
C GLN A 685 21.93 -1.41 2.77
N THR A 686 22.73 -0.39 3.09
CA THR A 686 23.16 0.63 2.12
C THR A 686 24.67 0.86 2.15
N PRO A 687 25.31 1.25 1.02
CA PRO A 687 26.75 1.52 0.99
C PRO A 687 27.15 2.67 1.91
N GLY A 688 26.32 3.72 2.00
CA GLY A 688 26.55 4.85 2.90
C GLY A 688 26.46 4.45 4.39
N GLY A 689 25.53 3.56 4.73
CA GLY A 689 25.39 3.04 6.09
C GLY A 689 26.54 2.12 6.51
N VAL A 690 26.97 1.22 5.63
CA VAL A 690 28.17 0.40 5.85
C VAL A 690 29.41 1.26 6.06
N TYR A 691 29.60 2.28 5.20
CA TYR A 691 30.69 3.24 5.35
C TYR A 691 30.65 3.94 6.71
N ALA A 692 29.49 4.45 7.12
CA ALA A 692 29.35 5.13 8.41
C ALA A 692 29.68 4.21 9.60
N LEU A 693 29.24 2.95 9.58
CA LEU A 693 29.57 1.97 10.61
C LEU A 693 31.07 1.68 10.67
N MET A 694 31.69 1.39 9.52
CA MET A 694 33.12 1.10 9.43
C MET A 694 33.97 2.29 9.86
N ASP A 695 33.68 3.47 9.33
CA ASP A 695 34.42 4.69 9.60
C ASP A 695 34.27 5.11 11.06
N TYR A 696 33.06 5.05 11.62
CA TYR A 696 32.83 5.45 13.01
C TYR A 696 33.52 4.50 14.01
N VAL A 697 33.51 3.19 13.76
CA VAL A 697 34.29 2.23 14.59
C VAL A 697 35.79 2.52 14.48
N ASN A 698 36.30 2.81 13.29
CA ASN A 698 37.72 3.16 13.11
C ASN A 698 38.08 4.49 13.78
N PHE A 699 37.16 5.44 13.76
CA PHE A 699 37.35 6.82 14.22
C PHE A 699 37.18 6.97 15.75
N LYS A 700 36.15 6.35 16.34
CA LYS A 700 35.76 6.54 17.74
C LYS A 700 35.64 5.24 18.55
N GLY A 701 35.81 4.09 17.91
CA GLY A 701 35.73 2.79 18.58
C GLY A 701 34.30 2.34 18.87
N GLU A 702 34.23 1.18 19.51
CA GLU A 702 32.98 0.46 19.81
C GLU A 702 32.18 1.11 20.95
N GLY A 703 32.84 1.85 21.84
CA GLY A 703 32.21 2.50 23.01
C GLY A 703 32.02 1.58 24.20
N LEU A 704 32.85 0.53 24.29
CA LEU A 704 32.79 -0.50 25.32
C LEU A 704 33.78 -0.27 26.47
N SER A 705 34.83 0.53 26.25
CA SER A 705 35.83 0.81 27.28
C SER A 705 35.26 1.68 28.40
N GLU A 706 35.59 1.34 29.66
CA GLU A 706 35.28 2.19 30.82
C GLU A 706 36.13 3.47 30.84
N THR A 707 37.31 3.44 30.24
CA THR A 707 38.22 4.60 30.17
C THR A 707 37.84 5.60 29.08
N GLU A 708 36.90 5.24 28.20
CA GLU A 708 36.38 6.10 27.12
C GLU A 708 35.03 6.72 27.50
N ARG A 709 34.97 7.29 28.70
CA ARG A 709 33.76 7.89 29.26
C ARG A 709 34.09 9.18 30.00
N TYR A 710 33.21 10.17 29.89
CA TYR A 710 33.20 11.34 30.77
C TYR A 710 31.90 11.31 31.56
N GLU A 711 32.01 11.38 32.88
CA GLU A 711 30.85 11.31 33.80
C GLU A 711 29.94 10.08 33.55
N GLY A 712 30.54 8.95 33.14
CA GLY A 712 29.82 7.72 32.80
C GLY A 712 29.28 7.65 31.37
N GLU A 713 29.26 8.77 30.65
CA GLU A 713 28.78 8.87 29.28
C GLU A 713 29.87 8.50 28.26
N GLY A 714 29.63 7.44 27.50
CA GLY A 714 30.49 7.03 26.38
C GLY A 714 30.20 7.77 25.07
N TRP A 715 31.06 7.56 24.07
CA TRP A 715 30.97 8.21 22.76
C TRP A 715 31.20 7.29 21.56
N GLY A 716 31.37 5.99 21.79
CA GLY A 716 31.60 5.03 20.70
C GLY A 716 30.31 4.60 20.02
N LEU A 717 30.44 3.61 19.13
CA LEU A 717 29.33 3.14 18.30
C LEU A 717 28.08 2.76 19.11
N LEU A 718 28.24 2.07 20.25
CA LEU A 718 27.12 1.67 21.10
C LEU A 718 26.25 2.88 21.50
N GLN A 719 26.86 3.98 21.96
CA GLN A 719 26.12 5.15 22.42
C GLN A 719 25.42 5.89 21.27
N VAL A 720 26.03 5.90 20.08
CA VAL A 720 25.37 6.42 18.87
C VAL A 720 24.14 5.60 18.54
N LEU A 721 24.28 4.27 18.48
CA LEU A 721 23.17 3.37 18.19
C LEU A 721 22.07 3.51 19.23
N GLN A 722 22.38 3.69 20.52
CA GLN A 722 21.40 3.93 21.57
C GLN A 722 20.68 5.28 21.40
N ALA A 723 21.40 6.32 20.99
CA ALA A 723 20.88 7.68 20.81
C ALA A 723 20.18 7.93 19.45
N MET A 724 20.15 6.94 18.56
CA MET A 724 19.40 7.01 17.31
C MET A 724 17.91 7.19 17.59
N ASP A 725 17.31 8.19 16.95
CA ASP A 725 15.90 8.52 17.09
C ASP A 725 15.02 7.39 16.53
N THR A 726 13.89 7.12 17.18
CA THR A 726 12.84 6.22 16.68
C THR A 726 11.77 6.98 15.91
N SER A 727 11.86 8.31 15.87
CA SER A 727 10.88 9.18 15.23
C SER A 727 10.77 8.90 13.73
N PRO A 728 9.54 8.92 13.21
CA PRO A 728 9.24 8.65 11.82
C PRO A 728 9.78 9.72 10.86
N GLY A 729 10.33 9.34 9.69
CA GLY A 729 10.58 10.27 8.57
C GLY A 729 12.04 10.56 8.20
N LEU A 730 13.04 10.04 8.93
CA LEU A 730 14.46 10.14 8.57
C LEU A 730 15.05 8.77 8.21
N ARG A 731 15.83 8.72 7.12
CA ARG A 731 16.54 7.50 6.69
C ARG A 731 17.48 6.99 7.80
N PRO A 732 17.72 5.68 7.93
CA PRO A 732 18.61 5.13 8.97
C PRO A 732 19.98 5.83 9.07
N LEU A 733 20.62 6.11 7.93
CA LEU A 733 21.91 6.81 7.87
C LEU A 733 21.84 8.25 8.40
N ASP A 734 20.76 8.98 8.11
CA ASP A 734 20.56 10.34 8.61
C ASP A 734 20.37 10.34 10.13
N ARG A 735 19.59 9.39 10.65
CA ARG A 735 19.41 9.19 12.10
C ARG A 735 20.72 8.86 12.80
N PHE A 736 21.55 8.02 12.18
CA PHE A 736 22.89 7.70 12.68
C PHE A 736 23.77 8.94 12.74
N ARG A 737 23.81 9.74 11.66
CA ARG A 737 24.58 10.99 11.58
C ARG A 737 24.18 12.00 12.65
N GLU A 738 22.89 12.23 12.84
CA GLU A 738 22.40 13.14 13.88
C GLU A 738 22.71 12.65 15.29
N ALA A 739 22.51 11.35 15.55
CA ALA A 739 22.84 10.75 16.84
C ALA A 739 24.33 10.84 17.14
N ALA A 740 25.18 10.54 16.16
CA ALA A 740 26.63 10.72 16.26
C ALA A 740 27.00 12.17 16.56
N GLY A 741 26.34 13.14 15.90
CA GLY A 741 26.54 14.57 16.17
C GLY A 741 26.22 14.93 17.62
N ARG A 742 25.08 14.48 18.13
CA ARG A 742 24.69 14.70 19.54
C ARG A 742 25.67 14.07 20.52
N VAL A 743 26.07 12.82 20.28
CA VAL A 743 27.01 12.08 21.14
C VAL A 743 28.38 12.76 21.18
N LEU A 744 28.89 13.23 20.05
CA LEU A 744 30.19 13.89 19.96
C LEU A 744 30.19 15.31 20.54
N THR A 745 29.10 16.06 20.36
CA THR A 745 28.92 17.36 21.01
C THR A 745 28.90 17.21 22.53
N ARG A 746 28.12 16.24 23.05
CA ARG A 746 28.09 15.93 24.48
C ARG A 746 29.47 15.57 25.03
N ARG A 747 30.23 14.72 24.32
CA ARG A 747 31.61 14.39 24.70
C ARG A 747 32.45 15.67 24.85
N ALA A 748 32.41 16.55 23.86
CA ALA A 748 33.22 17.77 23.88
C ALA A 748 32.80 18.69 25.04
N GLU A 749 31.50 18.81 25.33
CA GLU A 749 30.99 19.60 26.45
C GLU A 749 31.46 19.08 27.81
N LEU A 750 31.49 17.76 27.99
CA LEU A 750 31.97 17.09 29.21
C LEU A 750 33.50 17.04 29.34
N ALA A 751 34.24 17.32 28.26
CA ALA A 751 35.70 17.27 28.29
C ALA A 751 36.31 18.42 29.10
N GLU A 752 37.23 18.08 30.00
CA GLU A 752 38.00 19.05 30.79
C GLU A 752 38.89 19.95 29.91
N GLN A 753 39.42 19.40 28.81
CA GLN A 753 40.30 20.13 27.90
C GLN A 753 39.51 20.88 26.83
N ALA A 754 39.70 22.20 26.76
CA ALA A 754 39.04 23.06 25.78
C ALA A 754 39.33 22.68 24.32
N ILE A 755 40.43 21.96 24.05
CA ILE A 755 40.81 21.52 22.70
C ILE A 755 39.75 20.63 22.04
N GLU A 756 39.01 19.83 22.81
CA GLU A 756 37.95 18.98 22.26
C GLU A 756 36.82 19.84 21.68
N ARG A 757 36.41 20.89 22.39
CA ARG A 757 35.35 21.83 21.95
C ARG A 757 35.80 22.73 20.83
N GLU A 758 36.97 23.36 20.99
CA GLU A 758 37.39 24.46 20.11
C GLU A 758 38.01 23.96 18.80
N ARG A 759 38.73 22.82 18.84
CA ARG A 759 39.53 22.34 17.71
C ARG A 759 39.00 21.05 17.11
N TRP A 760 38.60 20.08 17.94
CA TRP A 760 38.27 18.75 17.46
C TRP A 760 36.81 18.60 17.02
N LEU A 761 35.85 19.09 17.79
CA LEU A 761 34.42 18.99 17.49
C LEU A 761 34.06 19.52 16.09
N PRO A 762 34.54 20.69 15.62
CA PRO A 762 34.25 21.14 14.25
C PRO A 762 34.76 20.17 13.18
N GLY A 763 35.89 19.50 13.42
CA GLY A 763 36.42 18.47 12.53
C GLY A 763 35.57 17.21 12.53
N TRP A 764 35.12 16.78 13.70
CA TRP A 764 34.24 15.63 13.86
C TRP A 764 32.90 15.81 13.16
N LEU A 765 32.25 16.95 13.35
CA LEU A 765 30.97 17.25 12.69
C LEU A 765 31.12 17.31 11.16
N ARG A 766 32.23 17.87 10.65
CA ARG A 766 32.53 17.83 9.20
C ARG A 766 32.72 16.41 8.67
N ARG A 767 33.30 15.50 9.47
CA ARG A 767 33.45 14.08 9.10
C ARG A 767 32.08 13.41 8.98
N LEU A 768 31.18 13.67 9.93
CA LEU A 768 29.81 13.14 9.90
C LEU A 768 29.03 13.58 8.66
N GLU A 769 29.29 14.78 8.11
CA GLU A 769 28.67 15.24 6.86
C GLU A 769 29.04 14.38 5.64
N THR A 770 30.10 13.57 5.72
CA THR A 770 30.48 12.64 4.67
C THR A 770 29.64 11.36 4.66
N TYR A 771 28.93 11.05 5.74
CA TYR A 771 28.08 9.86 5.88
C TYR A 771 26.80 10.03 5.05
N ARG A 772 26.92 9.78 3.75
CA ARG A 772 25.88 9.94 2.74
C ARG A 772 25.93 8.78 1.75
N GLU A 773 24.82 8.47 1.11
CA GLU A 773 24.78 7.49 0.04
C GLU A 773 25.64 7.92 -1.17
N PRO A 774 26.14 6.97 -1.98
CA PRO A 774 26.75 7.27 -3.28
C PRO A 774 25.76 8.07 -4.13
N THR A 775 26.27 9.04 -4.90
CA THR A 775 25.44 9.74 -5.89
C THR A 775 25.24 8.80 -7.07
N ALA A 776 23.99 8.60 -7.50
CA ALA A 776 23.71 7.84 -8.72
C ALA A 776 24.42 8.54 -9.89
N GLY A 777 25.33 7.81 -10.54
CA GLY A 777 26.13 8.29 -11.67
C GLY A 777 25.33 8.42 -12.96
#